data_AF-A0A497HX88-F1
#
_entry.id   AF-A0A497HX88-F1
#
_cell.length_a   1.000
_cell.length_b   1.000
_cell.length_c   1.000
_cell.angle_alpha   90.00
_cell.angle_beta   90.00
_cell.angle_gamma   90.00
#
_symmetry.space_group_name_H-M   'P 1'
#
loop_
_entity.id
_entity.type
_entity.pdbx_description
1 polymer ?
#
loop_
_entity_poly.entity_id
_entity_poly.type
_entity_poly.pdbx_seq_one_letter_code
_entity_poly.pdbx_strand_id
1 'polypeptide(L)'
;MYNVQNGSIVNNRAFSNRYYGIILHYSDRNIIINNTASYSSRTGIYTSHSNMNLIINNTCFNNYFGIRIDYSSRNLITNNTAFNNTDGIIIYVSHFNNTIINNTVTGNYEGISVVYSHHNTVINNTASENTRGFYVYSSTYNTLINNTAISNNTFGFYVYSSTYNTLINNTATSNNTYGFYIIGARGNYIINNNASYNCYSLWIQYSTYNNFTYNTIFENFCGVYINISADYNNLTYNKVFNNYYGIFLNCSNNNKLLNNTVTNNSNGVYLKSSTYNTISNNTFFFNNYSIPMFYSASNKIINNSIINNTNGIYLDSSSYNTISNNILTNNRDGIHLTSSTYNTIVDNTIINNHNGIQLAYSNYDTVYHNKIINNTYQAYDNTGTNSWYAPYPTGGNYWSDYTGPDNYTGPNQDILGSDGFGDTPYTNILGGAGARDNYPLMVPWDGSDRIPPISTVLPISPYWQRSNISLKIAASDNRGLSNVTLYYRYSPDNSSWSRWSILGSPITISGKSWTGNVTFTFPEGDGYYEFYTIAGDVAGVVEMKIGADALGGYDTTDPFVMITSPANNSLLNSSTVTLFWNGSDETSGIDHYEIKIDNGSWTYVGTLPFYNITDLPDGLHTVYIKALDRADNENDTSVTITVDATSPSSIISSVSPYWQHSNVTLKISATDNYGLSKVSLFYRHSLDNSTWSSWRRFETSIPASGTSWRGSVVFTFPEGDGYYEFYTLAEDIAGHIEKKTYADAICASDTTAPSIIITAPFEGSVSPSNIMTVRWTGADALTGIDHYEIKRIYFSSWINVGKSTYFELSGLSDGTYTVYVKAVDKNHNENISFVTFTIDTSLPEITIITPSEGSLLGNSTVQIKWIGSDATSDIEYYEIKLDSSIWINIGKVTEYELSGLIDGPHTVYIKAVDSANNENVSSVTFNIDATPPNLWITSPFKGSLHPPTVEVTWKGTDRRTGIAHYEIRLDSGTWTDTGKSRMYQFVGLTDGEHIVYVKAVDGAGNEAVVSITFRVDATPPEVVEQYPMGNDVPVDVEIRITFSEKMNQSTLQIAVEGVRGERTWENNTVIFTPYESLEYNTKYTVYVRGCDLAGNSVECSWSFTTTNETEERFSQQPEKFPWVYVALPGLFTILVIGLLVARRKRGSGESPSS
;
A
#
# COMPACT_ATOMS: atom_id res chain seq x y z
N MET A 1 -10.50 8.83 35.73
CA MET A 1 -11.73 8.10 35.37
C MET A 1 -11.47 6.61 35.53
N TYR A 2 -12.36 5.94 36.27
CA TYR A 2 -12.37 4.49 36.49
C TYR A 2 -13.83 4.03 36.32
N ASN A 3 -14.10 3.09 35.43
CA ASN A 3 -15.46 2.63 35.09
C ASN A 3 -16.41 3.77 34.65
N VAL A 4 -15.91 4.79 33.94
CA VAL A 4 -16.71 5.96 33.50
C VAL A 4 -17.05 5.88 32.02
N GLN A 5 -18.34 6.03 31.70
CA GLN A 5 -18.86 6.15 30.34
C GLN A 5 -19.27 7.60 30.07
N ASN A 6 -19.02 8.11 28.85
CA ASN A 6 -19.49 9.42 28.37
C ASN A 6 -19.08 10.64 29.23
N GLY A 7 -17.97 10.55 29.99
CA GLY A 7 -17.48 11.64 30.82
C GLY A 7 -16.55 12.62 30.07
N SER A 8 -16.27 13.79 30.65
CA SER A 8 -15.33 14.76 30.08
C SER A 8 -14.28 15.28 31.07
N ILE A 9 -13.09 15.62 30.56
CA ILE A 9 -12.01 16.31 31.29
C ILE A 9 -11.50 17.44 30.38
N VAL A 10 -11.76 18.69 30.79
CA VAL A 10 -11.64 19.89 29.93
C VAL A 10 -10.79 20.97 30.61
N ASN A 11 -9.82 21.55 29.90
CA ASN A 11 -9.01 22.70 30.35
C ASN A 11 -8.22 22.51 31.68
N ASN A 12 -7.87 21.28 32.07
CA ASN A 12 -7.18 21.00 33.35
C ASN A 12 -5.65 21.11 33.22
N ARG A 13 -4.97 21.39 34.34
CA ARG A 13 -3.51 21.34 34.47
C ARG A 13 -3.06 20.28 35.49
N ALA A 14 -2.63 19.13 35.00
CA ALA A 14 -2.00 18.09 35.80
C ALA A 14 -0.47 18.32 35.84
N PHE A 15 0.10 18.50 37.04
CA PHE A 15 1.51 18.86 37.22
C PHE A 15 2.17 18.05 38.35
N SER A 16 3.41 17.59 38.12
CA SER A 16 4.26 16.94 39.13
C SER A 16 3.67 15.66 39.76
N ASN A 17 2.91 14.88 38.99
CA ASN A 17 2.18 13.73 39.53
C ASN A 17 3.07 12.50 39.79
N ARG A 18 2.81 11.79 40.90
CA ARG A 18 3.59 10.60 41.29
C ARG A 18 3.60 9.49 40.24
N TYR A 19 2.57 9.35 39.40
CA TYR A 19 2.53 8.37 38.31
C TYR A 19 1.91 8.94 37.04
N TYR A 20 0.61 9.24 37.06
CA TYR A 20 -0.17 9.64 35.89
C TYR A 20 -0.76 11.04 36.09
N GLY A 21 -0.78 11.87 35.05
CA GLY A 21 -1.43 13.18 35.08
C GLY A 21 -2.96 13.08 34.92
N ILE A 22 -3.40 12.43 33.86
CA ILE A 22 -4.79 12.05 33.60
C ILE A 22 -4.83 10.55 33.33
N ILE A 23 -5.84 9.85 33.87
CA ILE A 23 -6.02 8.40 33.71
C ILE A 23 -7.46 8.03 33.36
N LEU A 24 -7.63 7.16 32.36
CA LEU A 24 -8.87 6.50 31.99
C LEU A 24 -8.66 4.99 32.08
N HIS A 25 -9.39 4.31 32.97
CA HIS A 25 -9.29 2.86 33.13
C HIS A 25 -10.67 2.21 33.08
N TYR A 26 -10.87 1.21 32.22
CA TYR A 26 -12.19 0.62 31.95
C TYR A 26 -13.26 1.71 31.67
N SER A 27 -12.87 2.76 30.95
CA SER A 27 -13.67 3.97 30.76
C SER A 27 -13.77 4.28 29.27
N ASP A 28 -14.96 4.12 28.69
CA ASP A 28 -15.19 4.29 27.24
C ASP A 28 -15.94 5.59 26.92
N ARG A 29 -15.82 6.06 25.67
CA ARG A 29 -16.57 7.22 25.12
C ARG A 29 -16.34 8.56 25.86
N ASN A 30 -15.21 8.73 26.55
CA ASN A 30 -14.88 9.95 27.29
C ASN A 30 -14.15 10.98 26.41
N ILE A 31 -14.29 12.27 26.73
CA ILE A 31 -13.67 13.38 25.98
C ILE A 31 -12.63 14.10 26.85
N ILE A 32 -11.37 14.08 26.41
CA ILE A 32 -10.22 14.65 27.09
C ILE A 32 -9.66 15.79 26.21
N ILE A 33 -10.01 17.04 26.51
CA ILE A 33 -9.75 18.18 25.62
C ILE A 33 -9.07 19.37 26.29
N ASN A 34 -8.10 19.98 25.59
CA ASN A 34 -7.35 21.19 25.99
C ASN A 34 -6.60 21.08 27.34
N ASN A 35 -6.28 19.87 27.82
CA ASN A 35 -5.59 19.70 29.10
C ASN A 35 -4.06 19.78 28.95
N THR A 36 -3.37 20.22 30.00
CA THR A 36 -1.91 20.21 30.11
C THR A 36 -1.46 19.18 31.15
N ALA A 37 -0.60 18.23 30.78
CA ALA A 37 -0.08 17.19 31.66
C ALA A 37 1.45 17.13 31.63
N SER A 38 2.10 17.45 32.76
CA SER A 38 3.57 17.63 32.78
C SER A 38 4.24 17.20 34.09
N TYR A 39 5.53 16.86 33.99
CA TYR A 39 6.37 16.41 35.11
C TYR A 39 5.79 15.20 35.87
N SER A 40 5.01 14.35 35.21
CA SER A 40 4.46 13.12 35.79
C SER A 40 5.47 11.97 35.64
N SER A 41 5.75 11.22 36.72
CA SER A 41 6.86 10.24 36.70
C SER A 41 6.71 9.08 35.70
N ARG A 42 5.46 8.82 35.27
CA ARG A 42 5.16 7.93 34.14
C ARG A 42 4.51 8.71 33.01
N THR A 43 3.20 8.96 33.07
CA THR A 43 2.42 9.33 31.88
C THR A 43 1.71 10.67 32.05
N GLY A 44 1.73 11.52 31.02
CA GLY A 44 0.87 12.71 30.95
C GLY A 44 -0.62 12.32 30.90
N ILE A 45 -1.05 11.67 29.82
CA ILE A 45 -2.41 11.11 29.65
C ILE A 45 -2.32 9.60 29.39
N TYR A 46 -2.96 8.79 30.25
CA TYR A 46 -2.95 7.33 30.16
C TYR A 46 -4.36 6.77 29.95
N THR A 47 -4.55 5.89 28.96
CA THR A 47 -5.75 5.06 28.82
C THR A 47 -5.39 3.58 28.92
N SER A 48 -6.25 2.78 29.58
CA SER A 48 -6.08 1.34 29.70
C SER A 48 -7.40 0.60 29.74
N HIS A 49 -7.62 -0.33 28.81
CA HIS A 49 -8.89 -1.04 28.62
C HIS A 49 -10.07 -0.06 28.40
N SER A 50 -9.82 1.01 27.64
CA SER A 50 -10.66 2.20 27.56
C SER A 50 -10.83 2.61 26.10
N ASN A 51 -12.03 2.46 25.55
CA ASN A 51 -12.31 2.47 24.11
C ASN A 51 -13.12 3.70 23.67
N MET A 52 -13.12 4.01 22.38
CA MET A 52 -13.94 5.10 21.81
C MET A 52 -13.71 6.50 22.45
N ASN A 53 -12.61 6.72 23.17
CA ASN A 53 -12.33 8.00 23.82
C ASN A 53 -11.72 9.00 22.81
N LEU A 54 -12.02 10.28 23.01
CA LEU A 54 -11.49 11.38 22.22
C LEU A 54 -10.43 12.13 23.05
N ILE A 55 -9.21 12.25 22.53
CA ILE A 55 -8.08 12.94 23.17
C ILE A 55 -7.64 14.06 22.23
N ILE A 56 -8.07 15.29 22.51
CA ILE A 56 -8.06 16.43 21.58
C ILE A 56 -7.26 17.61 22.15
N ASN A 57 -6.38 18.24 21.36
CA ASN A 57 -5.70 19.50 21.71
C ASN A 57 -4.91 19.50 23.05
N ASN A 58 -4.54 18.34 23.61
CA ASN A 58 -3.83 18.29 24.90
C ASN A 58 -2.33 18.55 24.72
N THR A 59 -1.67 19.06 25.77
CA THR A 59 -0.24 19.34 25.79
C THR A 59 0.46 18.47 26.84
N CYS A 60 1.37 17.59 26.42
CA CYS A 60 2.01 16.60 27.31
C CYS A 60 3.54 16.66 27.25
N PHE A 61 4.20 17.12 28.32
CA PHE A 61 5.65 17.37 28.28
C PHE A 61 6.42 17.10 29.58
N ASN A 62 7.71 16.80 29.45
CA ASN A 62 8.60 16.41 30.56
C ASN A 62 8.04 15.24 31.41
N ASN A 63 7.34 14.29 30.77
CA ASN A 63 6.92 13.01 31.39
C ASN A 63 7.79 11.87 30.82
N TYR A 64 7.64 10.64 31.32
CA TYR A 64 8.27 9.48 30.66
C TYR A 64 7.50 9.10 29.37
N PHE A 65 6.17 9.01 29.45
CA PHE A 65 5.24 8.91 28.32
C PHE A 65 4.40 10.21 28.23
N GLY A 66 4.29 10.84 27.07
CA GLY A 66 3.39 11.99 26.87
C GLY A 66 1.93 11.54 26.91
N ILE A 67 1.49 10.82 25.88
CA ILE A 67 0.19 10.15 25.81
C ILE A 67 0.43 8.65 25.60
N ARG A 68 -0.26 7.78 26.35
CA ARG A 68 -0.11 6.32 26.25
C ARG A 68 -1.46 5.59 26.26
N ILE A 69 -1.65 4.70 25.30
CA ILE A 69 -2.89 3.95 25.01
C ILE A 69 -2.60 2.44 25.13
N ASP A 70 -3.12 1.78 26.15
CA ASP A 70 -2.88 0.36 26.45
C ASP A 70 -4.17 -0.48 26.33
N TYR A 71 -4.12 -1.66 25.69
CA TYR A 71 -5.25 -2.62 25.63
C TYR A 71 -6.58 -1.99 25.20
N SER A 72 -6.54 -1.01 24.30
CA SER A 72 -7.66 -0.11 24.01
C SER A 72 -7.92 -0.03 22.50
N SER A 73 -9.17 0.22 22.10
CA SER A 73 -9.60 0.21 20.70
C SER A 73 -10.49 1.40 20.34
N ARG A 74 -10.53 1.77 19.05
CA ARG A 74 -11.39 2.83 18.50
C ARG A 74 -11.19 4.24 19.10
N ASN A 75 -10.07 4.53 19.78
CA ASN A 75 -9.81 5.87 20.33
C ASN A 75 -9.29 6.84 19.27
N LEU A 76 -9.67 8.12 19.36
CA LEU A 76 -9.17 9.20 18.51
C LEU A 76 -8.22 10.11 19.28
N ILE A 77 -6.97 10.18 18.86
CA ILE A 77 -5.93 11.02 19.43
C ILE A 77 -5.58 12.09 18.39
N THR A 78 -6.05 13.33 18.57
CA THR A 78 -5.95 14.38 17.55
C THR A 78 -5.49 15.75 18.04
N ASN A 79 -4.72 16.46 17.21
CA ASN A 79 -4.22 17.81 17.44
C ASN A 79 -3.42 18.00 18.76
N ASN A 80 -2.94 16.92 19.39
CA ASN A 80 -2.19 17.01 20.65
C ASN A 80 -0.72 17.39 20.38
N THR A 81 -0.10 18.06 21.34
CA THR A 81 1.32 18.44 21.31
C THR A 81 2.08 17.68 22.41
N ALA A 82 3.07 16.86 22.06
CA ALA A 82 3.86 16.11 23.03
C ALA A 82 5.38 16.32 22.83
N PHE A 83 6.06 16.88 23.83
CA PHE A 83 7.47 17.25 23.72
C PHE A 83 8.33 16.95 24.95
N ASN A 84 9.62 16.70 24.74
CA ASN A 84 10.59 16.39 25.79
C ASN A 84 10.17 15.22 26.72
N ASN A 85 9.47 14.21 26.18
CA ASN A 85 9.18 12.95 26.87
C ASN A 85 10.17 11.85 26.41
N THR A 86 10.12 10.66 27.01
CA THR A 86 10.80 9.49 26.41
C THR A 86 10.04 9.04 25.17
N ASP A 87 8.75 8.75 25.29
CA ASP A 87 7.83 8.57 24.15
C ASP A 87 6.83 9.73 24.12
N GLY A 88 6.66 10.39 22.98
CA GLY A 88 5.68 11.47 22.79
C GLY A 88 4.24 10.93 22.84
N ILE A 89 3.88 10.04 21.92
CA ILE A 89 2.61 9.33 21.88
C ILE A 89 2.88 7.84 21.63
N ILE A 90 2.34 6.93 22.45
CA ILE A 90 2.49 5.48 22.26
C ILE A 90 1.15 4.74 22.29
N ILE A 91 0.97 3.84 21.33
CA ILE A 91 -0.06 2.78 21.33
C ILE A 91 0.64 1.45 21.64
N TYR A 92 0.15 0.75 22.66
CA TYR A 92 0.75 -0.48 23.20
C TYR A 92 -0.29 -1.59 23.34
N VAL A 93 0.00 -2.78 22.82
CA VAL A 93 -0.85 -3.99 22.86
C VAL A 93 -2.34 -3.66 22.59
N SER A 94 -2.58 -2.94 21.49
CA SER A 94 -3.88 -2.37 21.16
C SER A 94 -4.28 -2.76 19.73
N HIS A 95 -5.41 -3.44 19.61
CA HIS A 95 -5.63 -4.39 18.52
C HIS A 95 -6.57 -3.91 17.39
N PHE A 96 -7.27 -2.78 17.54
CA PHE A 96 -8.20 -2.31 16.50
C PHE A 96 -8.53 -0.81 16.51
N ASN A 97 -8.42 -0.18 15.34
CA ASN A 97 -9.00 1.11 14.94
C ASN A 97 -8.70 2.33 15.84
N ASN A 98 -7.61 2.35 16.61
CA ASN A 98 -7.18 3.62 17.21
C ASN A 98 -6.58 4.52 16.11
N THR A 99 -6.93 5.81 16.14
CA THR A 99 -6.54 6.78 15.12
C THR A 99 -5.75 7.92 15.75
N ILE A 100 -4.49 8.08 15.33
CA ILE A 100 -3.62 9.21 15.68
C ILE A 100 -3.61 10.19 14.50
N ILE A 101 -4.18 11.39 14.62
CA ILE A 101 -4.28 12.34 13.49
C ILE A 101 -3.89 13.80 13.83
N ASN A 102 -3.13 14.46 12.96
CA ASN A 102 -2.70 15.87 13.09
C ASN A 102 -1.92 16.23 14.39
N ASN A 103 -1.29 15.28 15.08
CA ASN A 103 -0.53 15.56 16.31
C ASN A 103 0.89 16.04 15.99
N THR A 104 1.47 16.82 16.92
CA THR A 104 2.85 17.32 16.84
C THR A 104 3.68 16.71 17.96
N VAL A 105 4.75 15.98 17.61
CA VAL A 105 5.65 15.34 18.58
C VAL A 105 7.10 15.81 18.36
N THR A 106 7.67 16.49 19.35
CA THR A 106 8.93 17.22 19.18
C THR A 106 9.94 16.98 20.31
N GLY A 107 11.20 16.70 19.97
CA GLY A 107 12.29 16.59 20.97
C GLY A 107 12.15 15.44 21.98
N ASN A 108 11.37 14.40 21.66
CA ASN A 108 11.25 13.17 22.46
C ASN A 108 12.35 12.16 22.06
N TYR A 109 12.49 11.05 22.79
CA TYR A 109 13.34 9.94 22.31
C TYR A 109 12.63 9.18 21.18
N GLU A 110 11.40 8.71 21.40
CA GLU A 110 10.45 8.26 20.37
C GLU A 110 9.35 9.31 20.18
N GLY A 111 9.02 9.67 18.94
CA GLY A 111 7.92 10.59 18.62
C GLY A 111 6.54 9.93 18.74
N ILE A 112 6.16 9.12 17.75
CA ILE A 112 4.93 8.31 17.73
C ILE A 112 5.28 6.82 17.62
N SER A 113 4.90 6.04 18.63
CA SER A 113 5.20 4.62 18.78
C SER A 113 3.95 3.75 18.61
N VAL A 114 4.01 2.71 17.78
CA VAL A 114 2.96 1.69 17.57
C VAL A 114 3.57 0.30 17.83
N VAL A 115 3.30 -0.24 19.02
CA VAL A 115 4.08 -1.34 19.62
C VAL A 115 3.18 -2.53 19.99
N TYR A 116 3.49 -3.72 19.46
CA TYR A 116 2.68 -4.94 19.59
C TYR A 116 1.19 -4.70 19.25
N SER A 117 0.93 -3.83 18.28
CA SER A 117 -0.39 -3.25 18.05
C SER A 117 -0.82 -3.42 16.60
N HIS A 118 -2.12 -3.53 16.37
CA HIS A 118 -2.66 -4.03 15.10
C HIS A 118 -3.84 -3.20 14.62
N HIS A 119 -4.01 -3.09 13.30
CA HIS A 119 -5.14 -2.39 12.67
C HIS A 119 -5.36 -0.94 13.17
N ASN A 120 -4.30 -0.21 13.51
CA ASN A 120 -4.37 1.20 13.91
C ASN A 120 -3.96 2.13 12.76
N THR A 121 -4.41 3.38 12.83
CA THR A 121 -4.30 4.37 11.77
C THR A 121 -3.57 5.62 12.27
N VAL A 122 -2.62 6.13 11.49
CA VAL A 122 -1.74 7.26 11.86
C VAL A 122 -1.67 8.22 10.68
N ILE A 123 -2.30 9.40 10.77
CA ILE A 123 -2.55 10.30 9.64
C ILE A 123 -2.03 11.73 9.89
N ASN A 124 -1.37 12.36 8.91
CA ASN A 124 -0.99 13.78 8.93
C ASN A 124 -0.15 14.26 10.16
N ASN A 125 0.44 13.36 10.95
CA ASN A 125 1.18 13.75 12.15
C ASN A 125 2.57 14.29 11.80
N THR A 126 3.10 15.21 12.61
CA THR A 126 4.45 15.75 12.46
C THR A 126 5.33 15.30 13.62
N ALA A 127 6.42 14.59 13.32
CA ALA A 127 7.45 14.19 14.26
C ALA A 127 8.77 14.90 13.93
N SER A 128 9.17 15.86 14.77
CA SER A 128 10.36 16.68 14.57
C SER A 128 11.39 16.56 15.69
N GLU A 129 12.69 16.59 15.36
CA GLU A 129 13.78 16.69 16.34
C GLU A 129 13.83 15.57 17.41
N ASN A 130 13.06 14.48 17.23
CA ASN A 130 13.08 13.32 18.13
C ASN A 130 14.31 12.43 17.82
N THR A 131 14.63 11.43 18.64
CA THR A 131 15.65 10.43 18.23
C THR A 131 15.11 9.48 17.14
N ARG A 132 13.84 9.08 17.26
CA ARG A 132 13.06 8.44 16.19
C ARG A 132 11.73 9.19 16.00
N GLY A 133 11.36 9.49 14.76
CA GLY A 133 10.10 10.19 14.48
C GLY A 133 8.88 9.29 14.68
N PHE A 134 8.81 8.20 13.91
CA PHE A 134 7.77 7.18 13.98
C PHE A 134 8.39 5.80 14.17
N TYR A 135 7.86 5.02 15.11
CA TYR A 135 8.34 3.67 15.42
C TYR A 135 7.19 2.66 15.36
N VAL A 136 7.31 1.66 14.48
CA VAL A 136 6.36 0.55 14.33
C VAL A 136 7.09 -0.74 14.69
N TYR A 137 6.71 -1.37 15.80
CA TYR A 137 7.46 -2.50 16.39
C TYR A 137 6.58 -3.71 16.70
N SER A 138 6.95 -4.87 16.12
CA SER A 138 6.23 -6.14 16.27
C SER A 138 4.72 -6.02 16.04
N SER A 139 4.35 -5.18 15.07
CA SER A 139 2.99 -4.67 14.83
C SER A 139 2.54 -5.02 13.41
N THR A 140 1.22 -5.20 13.18
CA THR A 140 0.71 -5.63 11.85
C THR A 140 -0.56 -4.91 11.39
N TYR A 141 -0.74 -4.80 10.07
CA TYR A 141 -1.91 -4.17 9.44
C TYR A 141 -2.19 -2.71 9.88
N ASN A 142 -1.18 -1.99 10.40
CA ASN A 142 -1.32 -0.57 10.72
C ASN A 142 -1.07 0.28 9.47
N THR A 143 -1.75 1.42 9.36
CA THR A 143 -1.72 2.29 8.18
C THR A 143 -1.23 3.70 8.55
N LEU A 144 -0.11 4.12 7.97
CA LEU A 144 0.54 5.42 8.18
C LEU A 144 0.37 6.26 6.89
N ILE A 145 -0.39 7.35 6.93
CA ILE A 145 -0.71 8.18 5.76
C ILE A 145 -0.27 9.64 5.97
N ASN A 146 0.40 10.25 4.98
CA ASN A 146 0.76 11.69 4.94
C ASN A 146 1.59 12.20 6.15
N ASN A 147 2.20 11.34 6.96
CA ASN A 147 2.93 11.79 8.15
C ASN A 147 4.30 12.40 7.75
N THR A 148 4.77 13.37 8.51
CA THR A 148 6.04 14.07 8.26
C THR A 148 7.04 13.80 9.38
N ALA A 149 8.16 13.18 9.04
CA ALA A 149 9.30 12.98 9.93
C ALA A 149 10.48 13.86 9.47
N ILE A 150 10.76 14.93 10.23
CA ILE A 150 11.70 15.98 9.86
C ILE A 150 12.77 16.22 10.92
N SER A 151 14.04 16.31 10.51
CA SER A 151 15.17 16.66 11.40
C SER A 151 15.33 15.74 12.63
N ASN A 152 14.86 14.48 12.58
CA ASN A 152 15.02 13.54 13.69
C ASN A 152 16.48 13.03 13.75
N ASN A 153 17.01 12.86 14.96
CA ASN A 153 18.43 12.64 15.23
C ASN A 153 18.96 11.25 14.82
N THR A 154 18.10 10.31 14.42
CA THR A 154 18.58 9.05 13.82
C THR A 154 17.61 8.47 12.79
N PHE A 155 16.31 8.36 13.09
CA PHE A 155 15.33 7.72 12.20
C PHE A 155 14.10 8.61 11.96
N GLY A 156 13.67 8.75 10.70
CA GLY A 156 12.37 9.34 10.37
C GLY A 156 11.24 8.35 10.68
N PHE A 157 11.19 7.23 9.94
CA PHE A 157 10.30 6.10 10.15
C PHE A 157 11.12 4.83 10.40
N TYR A 158 10.81 4.11 11.47
CA TYR A 158 11.48 2.88 11.88
C TYR A 158 10.47 1.74 11.98
N VAL A 159 10.57 0.74 11.10
CA VAL A 159 9.68 -0.41 11.03
C VAL A 159 10.47 -1.66 11.39
N TYR A 160 10.31 -2.15 12.61
CA TYR A 160 11.11 -3.24 13.18
C TYR A 160 10.24 -4.46 13.51
N SER A 161 10.66 -5.64 13.04
CA SER A 161 9.98 -6.94 13.26
C SER A 161 8.48 -6.95 12.94
N SER A 162 8.05 -6.07 12.04
CA SER A 162 6.64 -5.75 11.78
C SER A 162 6.22 -6.20 10.38
N THR A 163 4.95 -6.63 10.23
CA THR A 163 4.49 -7.26 8.99
C THR A 163 3.16 -6.73 8.46
N TYR A 164 3.00 -6.69 7.14
CA TYR A 164 1.78 -6.25 6.46
C TYR A 164 1.25 -4.84 6.86
N ASN A 165 2.13 -3.93 7.28
CA ASN A 165 1.79 -2.52 7.51
C ASN A 165 1.91 -1.71 6.21
N THR A 166 1.20 -0.59 6.14
CA THR A 166 1.07 0.22 4.92
C THR A 166 1.46 1.67 5.20
N LEU A 167 2.50 2.17 4.53
CA LEU A 167 3.02 3.53 4.61
C LEU A 167 2.74 4.24 3.27
N ILE A 168 1.81 5.19 3.26
CA ILE A 168 1.37 5.94 2.07
C ILE A 168 1.70 7.44 2.21
N ASN A 169 2.26 8.07 1.18
CA ASN A 169 2.46 9.53 1.09
C ASN A 169 3.29 10.19 2.24
N ASN A 170 3.98 9.43 3.07
CA ASN A 170 4.73 9.98 4.20
C ASN A 170 6.01 10.68 3.69
N THR A 171 6.46 11.72 4.40
CA THR A 171 7.69 12.47 4.06
C THR A 171 8.73 12.28 5.15
N ALA A 172 9.92 11.79 4.78
CA ALA A 172 11.08 11.65 5.68
C ALA A 172 12.24 12.52 5.17
N THR A 173 12.35 13.74 5.70
CA THR A 173 13.37 14.70 5.24
C THR A 173 14.34 15.12 6.33
N SER A 174 15.61 15.29 5.95
CA SER A 174 16.65 15.90 6.79
C SER A 174 16.94 15.13 8.10
N ASN A 175 16.62 13.83 8.17
CA ASN A 175 16.88 13.02 9.37
C ASN A 175 18.33 12.54 9.34
N ASN A 176 19.04 12.66 10.48
CA ASN A 176 20.51 12.59 10.54
C ASN A 176 21.12 11.27 10.05
N THR A 177 20.35 10.17 9.99
CA THR A 177 20.87 8.89 9.47
C THR A 177 19.89 8.21 8.51
N TYR A 178 18.67 7.91 8.93
CA TYR A 178 17.71 7.13 8.15
C TYR A 178 16.40 7.89 7.90
N GLY A 179 15.94 7.94 6.65
CA GLY A 179 14.59 8.40 6.31
C GLY A 179 13.55 7.36 6.70
N PHE A 180 13.60 6.21 6.04
CA PHE A 180 12.83 4.99 6.33
C PHE A 180 13.80 3.85 6.62
N TYR A 181 13.65 3.14 7.75
CA TYR A 181 14.46 1.97 8.11
C TYR A 181 13.56 0.77 8.38
N ILE A 182 13.70 -0.26 7.54
CA ILE A 182 12.87 -1.46 7.49
C ILE A 182 13.75 -2.65 7.89
N ILE A 183 13.52 -3.25 9.06
CA ILE A 183 14.37 -4.33 9.59
C ILE A 183 13.58 -5.47 10.25
N GLY A 184 13.96 -6.72 9.94
CA GLY A 184 13.23 -7.92 10.39
C GLY A 184 11.79 -8.02 9.87
N ALA A 185 11.45 -7.25 8.84
CA ALA A 185 10.09 -6.90 8.47
C ALA A 185 9.64 -7.62 7.19
N ARG A 186 8.35 -7.99 7.11
CA ARG A 186 7.82 -8.81 6.01
C ARG A 186 6.49 -8.31 5.44
N GLY A 187 6.37 -8.26 4.12
CA GLY A 187 5.09 -8.02 3.45
C GLY A 187 4.52 -6.61 3.61
N ASN A 188 5.31 -5.64 4.05
CA ASN A 188 4.87 -4.26 4.23
C ASN A 188 4.83 -3.53 2.87
N TYR A 189 3.95 -2.53 2.77
CA TYR A 189 3.76 -1.69 1.57
C TYR A 189 4.21 -0.26 1.85
N ILE A 190 5.18 0.22 1.08
CA ILE A 190 5.73 1.58 1.17
C ILE A 190 5.45 2.24 -0.18
N ILE A 191 4.37 3.04 -0.24
CA ILE A 191 3.78 3.57 -1.48
C ILE A 191 3.81 5.11 -1.53
N ASN A 192 4.34 5.68 -2.61
CA ASN A 192 4.32 7.13 -2.90
C ASN A 192 4.90 8.03 -1.78
N ASN A 193 5.83 7.51 -0.98
CA ASN A 193 6.50 8.26 0.07
C ASN A 193 7.65 9.09 -0.51
N ASN A 194 8.02 10.16 0.20
CA ASN A 194 9.11 11.07 -0.16
C ASN A 194 10.27 10.97 0.84
N ALA A 195 11.52 10.87 0.36
CA ALA A 195 12.70 10.77 1.22
C ALA A 195 13.90 11.58 0.70
N SER A 196 14.30 12.62 1.43
CA SER A 196 15.30 13.60 0.99
C SER A 196 16.24 14.11 2.10
N TYR A 197 17.47 14.49 1.76
CA TYR A 197 18.46 15.06 2.69
C TYR A 197 18.81 14.18 3.91
N ASN A 198 18.66 12.86 3.80
CA ASN A 198 19.09 11.89 4.82
C ASN A 198 20.45 11.27 4.42
N CYS A 199 21.15 10.59 5.33
CA CYS A 199 22.30 9.77 4.94
C CYS A 199 21.86 8.53 4.12
N TYR A 200 20.79 7.86 4.57
CA TYR A 200 20.17 6.71 3.94
C TYR A 200 18.65 6.92 3.89
N SER A 201 18.07 7.25 2.74
CA SER A 201 16.65 7.62 2.68
C SER A 201 15.72 6.41 2.84
N LEU A 202 16.09 5.25 2.31
CA LEU A 202 15.43 3.97 2.55
C LEU A 202 16.46 2.87 2.79
N TRP A 203 16.53 2.32 4.01
CA TRP A 203 17.38 1.18 4.35
C TRP A 203 16.52 -0.05 4.66
N ILE A 204 16.88 -1.20 4.10
CA ILE A 204 16.17 -2.47 4.24
C ILE A 204 17.18 -3.55 4.67
N GLN A 205 16.92 -4.25 5.78
CA GLN A 205 17.83 -5.27 6.33
C GLN A 205 17.09 -6.47 6.94
N TYR A 206 17.57 -7.71 6.72
CA TYR A 206 16.92 -8.93 7.22
C TYR A 206 15.40 -9.00 6.94
N SER A 207 14.94 -8.37 5.85
CA SER A 207 13.53 -8.06 5.58
C SER A 207 13.16 -8.58 4.21
N THR A 208 11.97 -9.19 4.07
CA THR A 208 11.62 -9.98 2.88
C THR A 208 10.19 -9.72 2.40
N TYR A 209 9.93 -9.88 1.09
CA TYR A 209 8.59 -9.71 0.48
C TYR A 209 7.95 -8.33 0.69
N ASN A 210 8.72 -7.27 1.00
CA ASN A 210 8.21 -5.91 1.12
C ASN A 210 8.12 -5.25 -0.26
N ASN A 211 7.12 -4.38 -0.45
CA ASN A 211 6.83 -3.73 -1.72
C ASN A 211 7.04 -2.21 -1.60
N PHE A 212 7.92 -1.66 -2.44
CA PHE A 212 8.25 -0.25 -2.50
C PHE A 212 7.82 0.29 -3.86
N THR A 213 6.75 1.09 -3.89
CA THR A 213 6.11 1.50 -5.15
C THR A 213 5.91 3.01 -5.25
N TYR A 214 6.23 3.62 -6.40
CA TYR A 214 6.06 5.07 -6.67
C TYR A 214 6.79 6.03 -5.72
N ASN A 215 7.69 5.56 -4.84
CA ASN A 215 8.40 6.45 -3.91
C ASN A 215 9.37 7.37 -4.66
N THR A 216 9.57 8.57 -4.12
CA THR A 216 10.44 9.60 -4.68
C THR A 216 11.59 9.87 -3.71
N ILE A 217 12.83 9.67 -4.16
CA ILE A 217 14.01 9.57 -3.29
C ILE A 217 15.17 10.37 -3.90
N PHE A 218 15.57 11.48 -3.24
CA PHE A 218 16.55 12.41 -3.83
C PHE A 218 17.39 13.22 -2.84
N GLU A 219 18.57 13.65 -3.27
CA GLU A 219 19.50 14.48 -2.48
C GLU A 219 19.93 13.78 -1.17
N ASN A 220 20.30 12.51 -1.24
CA ASN A 220 20.81 11.71 -0.11
C ASN A 220 22.20 11.13 -0.45
N PHE A 221 22.96 10.71 0.58
CA PHE A 221 24.19 9.97 0.30
C PHE A 221 23.89 8.59 -0.31
N CYS A 222 22.89 7.89 0.22
CA CYS A 222 22.34 6.68 -0.39
C CYS A 222 20.81 6.76 -0.44
N GLY A 223 20.22 6.59 -1.63
CA GLY A 223 18.79 6.62 -1.87
C GLY A 223 18.09 5.41 -1.26
N VAL A 224 18.36 4.24 -1.82
CA VAL A 224 17.91 2.95 -1.30
C VAL A 224 19.12 2.07 -1.00
N TYR A 225 19.16 1.46 0.19
CA TYR A 225 20.11 0.43 0.55
C TYR A 225 19.38 -0.87 0.94
N ILE A 226 19.50 -1.90 0.10
CA ILE A 226 19.04 -3.27 0.33
C ILE A 226 20.26 -4.06 0.83
N ASN A 227 20.32 -4.36 2.14
CA ASN A 227 21.55 -4.77 2.80
C ASN A 227 21.37 -6.04 3.65
N ILE A 228 22.30 -7.00 3.55
CA ILE A 228 22.39 -8.24 4.34
C ILE A 228 21.06 -9.00 4.48
N SER A 229 20.87 -9.99 3.61
CA SER A 229 19.70 -10.90 3.63
C SER A 229 18.36 -10.16 3.56
N ALA A 230 18.34 -8.99 2.92
CA ALA A 230 17.14 -8.28 2.52
C ALA A 230 16.63 -8.85 1.20
N ASP A 231 16.15 -10.10 1.23
CA ASP A 231 15.89 -10.91 0.04
C ASP A 231 14.40 -10.84 -0.39
N TYR A 232 14.12 -11.11 -1.67
CA TYR A 232 12.75 -11.17 -2.22
C TYR A 232 11.89 -9.89 -2.08
N ASN A 233 12.50 -8.69 -2.01
CA ASN A 233 11.76 -7.42 -2.00
C ASN A 233 11.54 -6.88 -3.42
N ASN A 234 10.45 -6.14 -3.61
CA ASN A 234 10.07 -5.56 -4.90
C ASN A 234 10.17 -4.02 -4.86
N LEU A 235 10.92 -3.44 -5.79
CA LEU A 235 11.00 -2.01 -6.05
C LEU A 235 10.40 -1.73 -7.42
N THR A 236 9.23 -1.09 -7.48
CA THR A 236 8.49 -0.86 -8.72
C THR A 236 8.13 0.62 -8.93
N TYR A 237 8.39 1.19 -10.11
CA TYR A 237 8.02 2.58 -10.47
C TYR A 237 8.56 3.70 -9.55
N ASN A 238 9.61 3.46 -8.76
CA ASN A 238 10.21 4.50 -7.91
C ASN A 238 11.07 5.47 -8.73
N LYS A 239 11.21 6.71 -8.24
CA LYS A 239 12.07 7.76 -8.81
C LYS A 239 13.25 8.02 -7.88
N VAL A 240 14.47 7.78 -8.35
CA VAL A 240 15.68 7.84 -7.52
C VAL A 240 16.75 8.69 -8.19
N PHE A 241 17.00 9.90 -7.68
CA PHE A 241 17.84 10.89 -8.38
C PHE A 241 18.67 11.79 -7.47
N ASN A 242 19.79 12.32 -7.97
CA ASN A 242 20.69 13.20 -7.21
C ASN A 242 21.22 12.55 -5.91
N ASN A 243 21.54 11.24 -5.92
CA ASN A 243 22.17 10.55 -4.78
C ASN A 243 23.58 10.05 -5.16
N TYR A 244 24.47 9.86 -4.17
CA TYR A 244 25.79 9.27 -4.45
C TYR A 244 25.69 7.76 -4.77
N TYR A 245 24.85 7.05 -4.02
CA TYR A 245 24.27 5.77 -4.44
C TYR A 245 22.77 5.94 -4.65
N GLY A 246 22.24 5.64 -5.82
CA GLY A 246 20.81 5.63 -6.10
C GLY A 246 20.14 4.47 -5.38
N ILE A 247 20.36 3.25 -5.88
CA ILE A 247 19.93 2.00 -5.27
C ILE A 247 21.16 1.11 -5.11
N PHE A 248 21.40 0.58 -3.92
CA PHE A 248 22.53 -0.31 -3.61
C PHE A 248 22.03 -1.63 -3.02
N LEU A 249 22.42 -2.75 -3.61
CA LEU A 249 22.21 -4.11 -3.10
C LEU A 249 23.55 -4.64 -2.58
N ASN A 250 23.62 -5.00 -1.30
CA ASN A 250 24.80 -5.62 -0.68
C ASN A 250 24.39 -6.90 0.04
N CYS A 251 25.01 -8.02 -0.29
CA CYS A 251 24.72 -9.34 0.28
C CYS A 251 23.21 -9.68 0.33
N SER A 252 22.47 -9.34 -0.73
CA SER A 252 21.00 -9.46 -0.78
C SER A 252 20.54 -10.01 -2.13
N ASN A 253 19.58 -10.94 -2.12
CA ASN A 253 19.30 -11.83 -3.25
C ASN A 253 17.82 -11.87 -3.65
N ASN A 254 17.54 -12.33 -4.87
CA ASN A 254 16.18 -12.55 -5.39
C ASN A 254 15.28 -11.28 -5.40
N ASN A 255 15.85 -10.08 -5.28
CA ASN A 255 15.10 -8.82 -5.33
C ASN A 255 14.73 -8.44 -6.76
N LYS A 256 13.63 -7.69 -6.91
CA LYS A 256 13.11 -7.27 -8.22
C LYS A 256 13.05 -5.74 -8.30
N LEU A 257 13.82 -5.16 -9.22
CA LEU A 257 13.85 -3.74 -9.52
C LEU A 257 13.19 -3.55 -10.90
N LEU A 258 11.93 -3.09 -10.91
CA LEU A 258 11.06 -3.10 -12.08
C LEU A 258 10.54 -1.69 -12.42
N ASN A 259 10.66 -1.25 -13.68
CA ASN A 259 10.09 0.02 -14.15
C ASN A 259 10.50 1.31 -13.38
N ASN A 260 11.62 1.30 -12.64
CA ASN A 260 12.09 2.46 -11.88
C ASN A 260 12.78 3.48 -12.79
N THR A 261 12.83 4.74 -12.37
CA THR A 261 13.56 5.83 -13.03
C THR A 261 14.72 6.26 -12.15
N VAL A 262 15.95 6.05 -12.62
CA VAL A 262 17.19 6.22 -11.83
C VAL A 262 18.13 7.18 -12.57
N THR A 263 18.26 8.43 -12.09
CA THR A 263 18.86 9.51 -12.89
C THR A 263 19.80 10.42 -12.12
N ASN A 264 20.90 10.87 -12.73
CA ASN A 264 21.85 11.80 -12.11
C ASN A 264 22.37 11.32 -10.73
N ASN A 265 22.69 10.02 -10.60
CA ASN A 265 23.37 9.45 -9.43
C ASN A 265 24.82 9.09 -9.79
N SER A 266 25.74 9.11 -8.82
CA SER A 266 27.11 8.60 -9.07
C SER A 266 27.11 7.10 -9.35
N ASN A 267 26.22 6.35 -8.69
CA ASN A 267 25.93 4.95 -9.01
C ASN A 267 24.40 4.78 -9.07
N GLY A 268 23.87 4.25 -10.17
CA GLY A 268 22.43 4.08 -10.38
C GLY A 268 21.88 2.90 -9.57
N VAL A 269 22.13 1.68 -10.03
CA VAL A 269 21.78 0.41 -9.35
C VAL A 269 23.07 -0.39 -9.15
N TYR A 270 23.68 -0.26 -7.97
CA TYR A 270 24.91 -0.95 -7.59
C TYR A 270 24.61 -2.31 -6.95
N LEU A 271 25.28 -3.37 -7.39
CA LEU A 271 25.24 -4.70 -6.78
C LEU A 271 26.63 -5.07 -6.25
N LYS A 272 26.68 -5.51 -4.98
CA LYS A 272 27.86 -6.11 -4.36
C LYS A 272 27.50 -7.44 -3.70
N SER A 273 28.22 -8.50 -4.05
CA SER A 273 28.02 -9.85 -3.49
C SER A 273 26.55 -10.29 -3.45
N SER A 274 25.79 -9.95 -4.48
CA SER A 274 24.32 -10.04 -4.53
C SER A 274 23.89 -10.86 -5.75
N THR A 275 22.99 -11.84 -5.57
CA THR A 275 22.72 -12.87 -6.59
C THR A 275 21.23 -13.07 -6.88
N TYR A 276 20.92 -13.62 -8.06
CA TYR A 276 19.54 -13.91 -8.51
C TYR A 276 18.58 -12.71 -8.55
N ASN A 277 19.09 -11.48 -8.49
CA ASN A 277 18.28 -10.28 -8.58
C ASN A 277 17.85 -10.02 -10.03
N THR A 278 16.68 -9.42 -10.22
CA THR A 278 16.14 -9.06 -11.54
C THR A 278 15.98 -7.54 -11.64
N ILE A 279 16.65 -6.94 -12.61
CA ILE A 279 16.60 -5.51 -12.93
C ILE A 279 15.98 -5.41 -14.32
N SER A 280 14.71 -5.02 -14.42
CA SER A 280 14.06 -4.94 -15.73
C SER A 280 13.10 -3.79 -15.99
N ASN A 281 13.05 -3.37 -17.26
CA ASN A 281 12.23 -2.26 -17.77
C ASN A 281 12.52 -0.89 -17.08
N ASN A 282 13.66 -0.73 -16.41
CA ASN A 282 14.04 0.52 -15.74
C ASN A 282 14.68 1.50 -16.73
N THR A 283 14.64 2.80 -16.40
CA THR A 283 15.25 3.88 -17.18
C THR A 283 16.41 4.50 -16.40
N PHE A 284 17.60 4.53 -17.01
CA PHE A 284 18.84 5.07 -16.45
C PHE A 284 19.38 6.23 -17.29
N PHE A 285 19.54 7.42 -16.69
CA PHE A 285 19.89 8.64 -17.41
C PHE A 285 20.88 9.53 -16.64
N PHE A 286 21.96 9.98 -17.30
CA PHE A 286 23.00 10.85 -16.71
C PHE A 286 23.64 10.33 -15.40
N ASN A 287 23.70 9.01 -15.17
CA ASN A 287 24.47 8.45 -14.05
C ASN A 287 25.96 8.29 -14.42
N ASN A 288 26.87 8.31 -13.44
CA ASN A 288 28.28 8.00 -13.72
C ASN A 288 28.49 6.49 -13.97
N TYR A 289 27.86 5.64 -13.17
CA TYR A 289 27.71 4.21 -13.44
C TYR A 289 26.23 3.84 -13.35
N SER A 290 25.64 3.27 -14.40
CA SER A 290 24.20 2.96 -14.42
C SER A 290 23.90 1.69 -13.63
N ILE A 291 24.55 0.59 -14.00
CA ILE A 291 24.44 -0.70 -13.31
C ILE A 291 25.86 -1.27 -13.07
N PRO A 292 26.59 -0.80 -12.04
CA PRO A 292 27.83 -1.42 -11.59
C PRO A 292 27.56 -2.68 -10.76
N MET A 293 28.29 -3.77 -11.03
CA MET A 293 28.17 -5.06 -10.36
C MET A 293 29.54 -5.58 -9.95
N PHE A 294 29.70 -5.95 -8.68
CA PHE A 294 30.96 -6.48 -8.13
C PHE A 294 30.69 -7.78 -7.38
N TYR A 295 31.42 -8.84 -7.70
CA TYR A 295 31.28 -10.19 -7.10
C TYR A 295 29.83 -10.72 -7.11
N SER A 296 29.03 -10.34 -8.10
CA SER A 296 27.57 -10.49 -8.10
C SER A 296 27.14 -11.40 -9.26
N ALA A 297 26.76 -12.63 -8.95
CA ALA A 297 26.52 -13.69 -9.93
C ALA A 297 25.02 -14.02 -10.14
N SER A 298 24.71 -14.65 -11.27
CA SER A 298 23.37 -15.19 -11.59
C SER A 298 22.22 -14.16 -11.62
N ASN A 299 22.51 -12.87 -11.80
CA ASN A 299 21.51 -11.80 -11.90
C ASN A 299 21.00 -11.62 -13.34
N LYS A 300 19.85 -10.96 -13.49
CA LYS A 300 19.19 -10.69 -14.78
C LYS A 300 18.99 -9.19 -15.00
N ILE A 301 19.60 -8.65 -16.05
CA ILE A 301 19.44 -7.26 -16.50
C ILE A 301 18.71 -7.30 -17.85
N ILE A 302 17.40 -7.00 -17.86
CA ILE A 302 16.52 -7.28 -19.01
C ILE A 302 15.65 -6.05 -19.39
N ASN A 303 15.51 -5.72 -20.67
CA ASN A 303 14.62 -4.64 -21.17
C ASN A 303 14.90 -3.21 -20.61
N ASN A 304 16.08 -2.92 -20.04
CA ASN A 304 16.34 -1.59 -19.47
C ASN A 304 16.76 -0.58 -20.56
N SER A 305 16.40 0.69 -20.36
CA SER A 305 16.85 1.81 -21.19
C SER A 305 17.97 2.58 -20.47
N ILE A 306 19.14 2.68 -21.10
CA ILE A 306 20.38 3.16 -20.49
C ILE A 306 21.01 4.20 -21.42
N ILE A 307 20.73 5.48 -21.15
CA ILE A 307 20.98 6.60 -22.08
C ILE A 307 21.85 7.69 -21.44
N ASN A 308 22.87 8.19 -22.16
CA ASN A 308 23.73 9.31 -21.75
C ASN A 308 24.42 9.14 -20.37
N ASN A 309 24.79 7.91 -19.97
CA ASN A 309 25.55 7.66 -18.74
C ASN A 309 27.04 7.55 -19.06
N THR A 310 27.95 7.66 -18.09
CA THR A 310 29.38 7.38 -18.39
C THR A 310 29.55 5.87 -18.62
N ASN A 311 29.26 5.03 -17.63
CA ASN A 311 29.19 3.58 -17.81
C ASN A 311 27.72 3.13 -17.82
N GLY A 312 27.34 2.32 -18.81
CA GLY A 312 26.06 1.63 -18.86
C GLY A 312 26.03 0.46 -17.87
N ILE A 313 26.26 -0.74 -18.38
CA ILE A 313 26.36 -1.97 -17.57
C ILE A 313 27.84 -2.28 -17.35
N TYR A 314 28.26 -2.33 -16.08
CA TYR A 314 29.65 -2.66 -15.70
C TYR A 314 29.68 -3.84 -14.75
N LEU A 315 30.39 -4.91 -15.11
CA LEU A 315 30.58 -6.12 -14.29
C LEU A 315 32.06 -6.27 -13.93
N ASP A 316 32.35 -6.47 -12.65
CA ASP A 316 33.67 -6.85 -12.12
C ASP A 316 33.55 -8.17 -11.34
N SER A 317 34.35 -9.16 -11.72
CA SER A 317 34.44 -10.45 -11.02
C SER A 317 33.05 -11.11 -10.83
N SER A 318 32.16 -10.96 -11.82
CA SER A 318 30.72 -11.21 -11.71
C SER A 318 30.25 -12.15 -12.81
N SER A 319 30.01 -13.42 -12.46
CA SER A 319 29.80 -14.51 -13.42
C SER A 319 28.34 -14.96 -13.56
N TYR A 320 28.02 -15.70 -14.63
CA TYR A 320 26.70 -16.32 -14.86
C TYR A 320 25.50 -15.35 -14.96
N ASN A 321 25.73 -14.06 -15.21
CA ASN A 321 24.67 -13.07 -15.35
C ASN A 321 24.07 -13.09 -16.78
N THR A 322 22.79 -12.76 -16.89
CA THR A 322 22.11 -12.58 -18.19
C THR A 322 21.83 -11.09 -18.42
N ILE A 323 22.37 -10.55 -19.51
CA ILE A 323 22.14 -9.17 -19.97
C ILE A 323 21.39 -9.28 -21.31
N SER A 324 20.10 -8.97 -21.35
CA SER A 324 19.34 -9.10 -22.61
C SER A 324 18.27 -8.06 -22.91
N ASN A 325 18.01 -7.84 -24.20
CA ASN A 325 16.97 -6.91 -24.69
C ASN A 325 17.09 -5.46 -24.16
N ASN A 326 18.25 -5.06 -23.63
CA ASN A 326 18.46 -3.69 -23.12
C ASN A 326 18.80 -2.73 -24.28
N ILE A 327 18.44 -1.46 -24.13
CA ILE A 327 18.76 -0.38 -25.08
C ILE A 327 19.82 0.51 -24.44
N LEU A 328 21.05 0.48 -24.97
CA LEU A 328 22.20 1.24 -24.46
C LEU A 328 22.63 2.28 -25.50
N THR A 329 22.46 3.57 -25.20
CA THR A 329 22.64 4.65 -26.19
C THR A 329 23.43 5.85 -25.67
N ASN A 330 24.39 6.32 -26.46
CA ASN A 330 25.23 7.50 -26.15
C ASN A 330 25.99 7.43 -24.81
N ASN A 331 26.28 6.24 -24.28
CA ASN A 331 27.13 6.09 -23.10
C ASN A 331 28.62 6.14 -23.51
N ARG A 332 29.55 6.41 -22.59
CA ARG A 332 30.98 6.17 -22.91
C ARG A 332 31.20 4.68 -23.09
N ASP A 333 30.83 3.88 -22.09
CA ASP A 333 30.98 2.43 -22.14
C ASP A 333 29.59 1.79 -22.07
N GLY A 334 29.18 1.07 -23.12
CA GLY A 334 27.87 0.44 -23.21
C GLY A 334 27.74 -0.74 -22.25
N ILE A 335 28.34 -1.87 -22.61
CA ILE A 335 28.49 -3.04 -21.75
C ILE A 335 30.00 -3.30 -21.54
N HIS A 336 30.44 -3.40 -20.28
CA HIS A 336 31.85 -3.62 -19.94
C HIS A 336 31.96 -4.70 -18.86
N LEU A 337 32.65 -5.81 -19.16
CA LEU A 337 32.97 -6.89 -18.24
C LEU A 337 34.48 -6.90 -17.95
N THR A 338 34.85 -6.90 -16.67
CA THR A 338 36.21 -7.10 -16.16
C THR A 338 36.28 -8.38 -15.32
N SER A 339 37.27 -9.23 -15.57
CA SER A 339 37.57 -10.47 -14.79
C SER A 339 36.36 -11.39 -14.55
N SER A 340 35.37 -11.36 -15.44
CA SER A 340 34.08 -12.03 -15.30
C SER A 340 33.99 -13.28 -16.20
N THR A 341 33.05 -14.19 -15.96
CA THR A 341 32.95 -15.44 -16.74
C THR A 341 31.53 -15.99 -16.91
N TYR A 342 31.30 -16.76 -17.97
CA TYR A 342 30.04 -17.47 -18.23
C TYR A 342 28.78 -16.59 -18.26
N ASN A 343 28.91 -15.30 -18.56
CA ASN A 343 27.78 -14.39 -18.74
C ASN A 343 27.20 -14.52 -20.15
N THR A 344 25.91 -14.20 -20.30
CA THR A 344 25.21 -14.18 -21.59
C THR A 344 24.75 -12.77 -21.94
N ILE A 345 25.22 -12.25 -23.07
CA ILE A 345 24.85 -10.93 -23.61
C ILE A 345 24.08 -11.17 -24.92
N VAL A 346 22.76 -11.00 -24.91
CA VAL A 346 21.88 -11.40 -26.04
C VAL A 346 20.76 -10.39 -26.33
N ASP A 347 20.37 -10.21 -27.60
CA ASP A 347 19.30 -9.29 -28.05
C ASP A 347 19.48 -7.78 -27.71
N ASN A 348 20.60 -7.35 -27.13
CA ASN A 348 20.77 -5.95 -26.70
C ASN A 348 20.95 -5.03 -27.90
N THR A 349 20.43 -3.80 -27.81
CA THR A 349 20.55 -2.76 -28.83
C THR A 349 21.52 -1.68 -28.35
N ILE A 350 22.68 -1.59 -29.00
CA ILE A 350 23.87 -0.87 -28.50
C ILE A 350 24.30 0.16 -29.54
N ILE A 351 23.91 1.42 -29.32
CA ILE A 351 23.93 2.48 -30.34
C ILE A 351 24.78 3.69 -29.90
N ASN A 352 25.67 4.19 -30.76
CA ASN A 352 26.41 5.46 -30.58
C ASN A 352 27.22 5.57 -29.27
N ASN A 353 27.61 4.46 -28.63
CA ASN A 353 28.46 4.50 -27.45
C ASN A 353 29.94 4.70 -27.87
N HIS A 354 30.84 5.11 -26.96
CA HIS A 354 32.26 5.14 -27.31
C HIS A 354 32.82 3.72 -27.44
N ASN A 355 32.58 2.86 -26.44
CA ASN A 355 32.77 1.42 -26.51
C ASN A 355 31.39 0.74 -26.52
N GLY A 356 31.11 -0.12 -27.51
CA GLY A 356 29.86 -0.90 -27.59
C GLY A 356 29.81 -2.02 -26.55
N ILE A 357 30.58 -3.09 -26.78
CA ILE A 357 30.83 -4.17 -25.83
C ILE A 357 32.33 -4.30 -25.56
N GLN A 358 32.74 -4.31 -24.30
CA GLN A 358 34.13 -4.48 -23.87
C GLN A 358 34.27 -5.67 -22.92
N LEU A 359 35.04 -6.68 -23.32
CA LEU A 359 35.44 -7.83 -22.50
C LEU A 359 36.92 -7.69 -22.16
N ALA A 360 37.22 -7.40 -20.89
CA ALA A 360 38.58 -7.20 -20.38
C ALA A 360 38.92 -8.30 -19.37
N TYR A 361 39.85 -9.19 -19.72
CA TYR A 361 40.26 -10.34 -18.91
C TYR A 361 39.11 -11.29 -18.51
N SER A 362 37.95 -11.16 -19.17
CA SER A 362 36.74 -11.95 -18.93
C SER A 362 36.68 -13.11 -19.92
N ASN A 363 36.23 -14.29 -19.49
CA ASN A 363 36.45 -15.56 -20.21
C ASN A 363 35.20 -16.46 -20.24
N TYR A 364 35.00 -17.18 -21.33
CA TYR A 364 33.84 -18.06 -21.56
C TYR A 364 32.47 -17.35 -21.51
N ASP A 365 32.44 -16.03 -21.71
CA ASP A 365 31.22 -15.27 -21.91
C ASP A 365 30.66 -15.52 -23.33
N THR A 366 29.34 -15.39 -23.52
CA THR A 366 28.65 -15.68 -24.79
C THR A 366 27.84 -14.48 -25.27
N VAL A 367 28.10 -14.03 -26.50
CA VAL A 367 27.60 -12.76 -27.08
C VAL A 367 26.99 -13.02 -28.46
N TYR A 368 25.67 -12.94 -28.62
CA TYR A 368 24.96 -13.20 -29.89
C TYR A 368 23.65 -12.42 -30.00
N HIS A 369 23.09 -12.28 -31.19
CA HIS A 369 21.84 -11.54 -31.52
C HIS A 369 21.79 -10.05 -31.13
N ASN A 370 22.89 -9.47 -30.61
CA ASN A 370 22.96 -8.05 -30.27
C ASN A 370 23.02 -7.18 -31.55
N LYS A 371 22.51 -5.95 -31.46
CA LYS A 371 22.45 -4.96 -32.53
C LYS A 371 23.47 -3.87 -32.22
N ILE A 372 24.68 -4.00 -32.77
CA ILE A 372 25.86 -3.20 -32.43
C ILE A 372 26.07 -2.15 -33.53
N ILE A 373 25.67 -0.90 -33.25
CA ILE A 373 25.43 0.14 -34.26
C ILE A 373 26.19 1.43 -33.95
N ASN A 374 27.02 1.88 -34.87
CA ASN A 374 27.67 3.20 -34.89
C ASN A 374 28.43 3.57 -33.59
N ASN A 375 28.94 2.59 -32.84
CA ASN A 375 29.79 2.85 -31.67
C ASN A 375 31.19 3.25 -32.16
N THR A 376 31.95 4.06 -31.39
CA THR A 376 33.32 4.46 -31.83
C THR A 376 34.24 3.25 -31.95
N TYR A 377 34.10 2.30 -31.02
CA TYR A 377 34.61 0.95 -31.09
C TYR A 377 33.44 -0.02 -30.87
N GLN A 378 33.14 -0.85 -31.86
CA GLN A 378 32.00 -1.76 -31.84
C GLN A 378 32.17 -2.85 -30.77
N ALA A 379 33.33 -3.50 -30.75
CA ALA A 379 33.68 -4.52 -29.77
C ALA A 379 35.18 -4.54 -29.41
N TYR A 380 35.48 -4.92 -28.17
CA TYR A 380 36.82 -5.22 -27.67
C TYR A 380 36.79 -6.52 -26.87
N ASP A 381 37.74 -7.42 -27.14
CA ASP A 381 38.02 -8.63 -26.40
C ASP A 381 39.54 -8.93 -26.39
N ASN A 382 40.14 -8.95 -25.20
CA ASN A 382 41.56 -9.30 -25.03
C ASN A 382 41.79 -10.75 -24.56
N THR A 383 40.79 -11.62 -24.70
CA THR A 383 40.88 -13.06 -24.40
C THR A 383 40.39 -13.91 -25.57
N GLY A 384 40.97 -15.10 -25.73
CA GLY A 384 40.67 -16.00 -26.85
C GLY A 384 39.55 -17.01 -26.58
N THR A 385 38.71 -16.79 -25.56
CA THR A 385 37.85 -17.83 -24.95
C THR A 385 36.35 -17.49 -24.94
N ASN A 386 35.96 -16.26 -25.27
CA ASN A 386 34.56 -15.86 -25.37
C ASN A 386 33.98 -16.22 -26.73
N SER A 387 32.68 -16.56 -26.77
CA SER A 387 31.98 -16.88 -28.01
C SER A 387 31.17 -15.67 -28.49
N TRP A 388 31.62 -15.05 -29.58
CA TRP A 388 30.92 -13.91 -30.23
C TRP A 388 29.82 -14.36 -31.23
N TYR A 389 29.36 -15.59 -31.08
CA TYR A 389 28.25 -16.19 -31.82
C TYR A 389 27.67 -17.37 -31.02
N ALA A 390 26.45 -17.77 -31.35
CA ALA A 390 25.89 -19.06 -30.97
C ALA A 390 26.01 -20.05 -32.17
N PRO A 391 26.16 -21.38 -31.93
CA PRO A 391 26.37 -22.35 -33.00
C PRO A 391 25.25 -22.32 -34.06
N TYR A 392 25.60 -22.60 -35.32
CA TYR A 392 24.66 -22.72 -36.43
C TYR A 392 23.50 -23.68 -36.11
N PRO A 393 22.24 -23.37 -36.46
CA PRO A 393 21.77 -22.18 -37.17
C PRO A 393 21.27 -21.06 -36.22
N THR A 394 21.84 -20.92 -35.02
CA THR A 394 21.47 -19.83 -34.09
C THR A 394 22.05 -18.50 -34.54
N GLY A 395 23.33 -18.46 -34.90
CA GLY A 395 23.98 -17.29 -35.49
C GLY A 395 24.66 -16.31 -34.53
N GLY A 396 25.21 -15.25 -35.11
CA GLY A 396 26.01 -14.22 -34.46
C GLY A 396 25.25 -12.95 -34.07
N ASN A 397 25.96 -11.82 -34.13
CA ASN A 397 25.45 -10.47 -33.84
C ASN A 397 25.25 -9.67 -35.14
N TYR A 398 24.46 -8.60 -35.07
CA TYR A 398 24.31 -7.64 -36.16
C TYR A 398 25.27 -6.46 -35.96
N TRP A 399 26.11 -6.19 -36.95
CA TRP A 399 27.19 -5.21 -36.91
C TRP A 399 26.97 -4.15 -38.00
N SER A 400 26.82 -2.87 -37.65
CA SER A 400 26.53 -1.80 -38.64
C SER A 400 27.64 -1.51 -39.65
N ASP A 401 28.85 -2.01 -39.41
CA ASP A 401 30.04 -1.89 -40.26
C ASP A 401 30.39 -3.20 -41.02
N TYR A 402 29.62 -4.28 -40.81
CA TYR A 402 29.79 -5.49 -41.61
C TYR A 402 29.22 -5.31 -43.03
N THR A 403 30.00 -5.75 -44.01
CA THR A 403 29.71 -5.62 -45.45
C THR A 403 30.09 -6.89 -46.22
N GLY A 404 30.20 -8.02 -45.52
CA GLY A 404 30.46 -9.31 -46.14
C GLY A 404 29.25 -9.82 -46.95
N PRO A 405 29.48 -10.80 -47.83
CA PRO A 405 28.42 -11.39 -48.64
C PRO A 405 27.63 -12.49 -47.90
N ASP A 406 26.49 -12.89 -48.46
CA ASP A 406 25.60 -13.97 -48.00
C ASP A 406 25.11 -14.70 -49.27
N ASN A 407 25.82 -15.77 -49.63
CA ASN A 407 25.54 -16.66 -50.76
C ASN A 407 25.61 -18.14 -50.37
N TYR A 408 26.16 -18.47 -49.20
CA TYR A 408 26.38 -19.83 -48.73
C TYR A 408 25.76 -20.08 -47.35
N THR A 409 25.41 -21.34 -47.12
CA THR A 409 24.69 -21.81 -45.94
C THR A 409 25.37 -23.03 -45.31
N GLY A 410 24.83 -23.48 -44.17
CA GLY A 410 25.34 -24.58 -43.38
C GLY A 410 26.40 -24.13 -42.35
N PRO A 411 26.81 -25.04 -41.45
CA PRO A 411 27.72 -24.73 -40.34
C PRO A 411 29.14 -24.35 -40.77
N ASN A 412 29.51 -24.58 -42.03
CA ASN A 412 30.79 -24.16 -42.62
C ASN A 412 30.64 -22.93 -43.55
N GLN A 413 29.40 -22.53 -43.87
CA GLN A 413 29.09 -21.54 -44.92
C GLN A 413 29.73 -21.91 -46.28
N ASP A 414 29.58 -23.18 -46.69
CA ASP A 414 30.18 -23.77 -47.89
C ASP A 414 29.17 -24.38 -48.89
N ILE A 415 27.87 -24.45 -48.52
CA ILE A 415 26.79 -24.95 -49.37
C ILE A 415 26.13 -23.78 -50.10
N LEU A 416 25.95 -23.83 -51.43
CA LEU A 416 25.36 -22.71 -52.18
C LEU A 416 23.88 -22.46 -51.80
N GLY A 417 23.58 -21.26 -51.32
CA GLY A 417 22.27 -20.79 -50.88
C GLY A 417 22.40 -19.78 -49.73
N SER A 418 21.63 -18.70 -49.74
CA SER A 418 21.64 -17.67 -48.67
C SER A 418 20.79 -18.12 -47.48
N ASP A 419 21.25 -17.86 -46.26
CA ASP A 419 20.51 -18.16 -45.01
C ASP A 419 20.38 -17.00 -44.01
N GLY A 420 20.91 -15.81 -44.34
CA GLY A 420 20.86 -14.61 -43.51
C GLY A 420 22.04 -14.45 -42.54
N PHE A 421 22.99 -15.38 -42.53
CA PHE A 421 24.32 -15.20 -41.97
C PHE A 421 25.31 -14.80 -43.07
N GLY A 422 26.38 -14.09 -42.71
CA GLY A 422 27.41 -13.68 -43.67
C GLY A 422 28.48 -14.74 -43.89
N ASP A 423 28.80 -15.03 -45.17
CA ASP A 423 29.78 -15.99 -45.68
C ASP A 423 31.19 -15.88 -45.03
N THR A 424 31.49 -14.75 -44.38
CA THR A 424 32.82 -14.42 -43.86
C THR A 424 32.76 -13.92 -42.41
N PRO A 425 33.55 -14.48 -41.47
CA PRO A 425 33.54 -14.05 -40.07
C PRO A 425 33.84 -12.56 -39.87
N TYR A 426 33.05 -11.89 -39.02
CA TYR A 426 33.37 -10.53 -38.57
C TYR A 426 34.55 -10.59 -37.59
N THR A 427 35.66 -9.95 -37.99
CA THR A 427 36.96 -9.99 -37.31
C THR A 427 37.41 -8.63 -36.75
N ASN A 428 36.59 -7.58 -36.90
CA ASN A 428 36.85 -6.25 -36.36
C ASN A 428 36.48 -6.15 -34.86
N ILE A 429 37.04 -7.07 -34.07
CA ILE A 429 36.96 -7.11 -32.61
C ILE A 429 38.35 -6.78 -32.08
N LEU A 430 38.47 -5.64 -31.39
CA LEU A 430 39.77 -5.14 -30.92
C LEU A 430 40.28 -5.93 -29.72
N GLY A 431 41.57 -5.80 -29.36
CA GLY A 431 42.17 -6.46 -28.18
C GLY A 431 43.17 -7.57 -28.50
N GLY A 432 43.21 -8.04 -29.76
CA GLY A 432 44.33 -8.82 -30.31
C GLY A 432 44.32 -10.32 -29.99
N ALA A 433 43.28 -10.84 -29.35
CA ALA A 433 43.19 -12.26 -28.97
C ALA A 433 42.62 -13.19 -30.06
N GLY A 434 42.29 -12.65 -31.25
CA GLY A 434 41.72 -13.44 -32.37
C GLY A 434 40.23 -13.74 -32.25
N ALA A 435 39.53 -13.05 -31.33
CA ALA A 435 38.07 -13.08 -31.20
C ALA A 435 37.39 -12.68 -32.52
N ARG A 436 36.32 -13.41 -32.87
CA ARG A 436 35.54 -13.20 -34.09
C ARG A 436 34.13 -13.76 -33.96
N ASP A 437 33.20 -13.14 -34.65
CA ASP A 437 31.86 -13.67 -34.87
C ASP A 437 31.88 -14.49 -36.18
N ASN A 438 31.60 -15.80 -36.10
CA ASN A 438 31.66 -16.69 -37.26
C ASN A 438 30.36 -16.71 -38.10
N TYR A 439 29.26 -16.13 -37.61
CA TYR A 439 27.97 -16.14 -38.30
C TYR A 439 27.30 -14.74 -38.19
N PRO A 440 27.98 -13.66 -38.61
CA PRO A 440 27.47 -12.31 -38.46
C PRO A 440 26.13 -12.16 -39.18
N LEU A 441 25.15 -11.54 -38.51
CA LEU A 441 23.81 -11.39 -39.03
C LEU A 441 23.76 -10.32 -40.13
N MET A 442 23.20 -10.66 -41.30
CA MET A 442 22.99 -9.71 -42.40
C MET A 442 21.86 -8.71 -42.10
N VAL A 443 20.90 -9.10 -41.28
CA VAL A 443 19.82 -8.24 -40.78
C VAL A 443 19.60 -8.47 -39.28
N PRO A 444 19.13 -7.48 -38.51
CA PRO A 444 18.91 -7.66 -37.08
C PRO A 444 17.94 -8.81 -36.77
N TRP A 445 18.28 -9.65 -35.79
CA TRP A 445 17.52 -10.85 -35.43
C TRP A 445 16.03 -10.59 -35.18
N ASP A 446 15.19 -11.51 -35.66
CA ASP A 446 13.72 -11.43 -35.71
C ASP A 446 12.99 -12.62 -35.04
N GLY A 447 13.71 -13.70 -34.68
CA GLY A 447 13.14 -14.91 -34.10
C GLY A 447 12.54 -15.91 -35.09
N SER A 448 12.82 -15.79 -36.39
CA SER A 448 12.47 -16.78 -37.43
C SER A 448 13.00 -18.20 -37.11
N ASP A 449 12.47 -19.23 -37.79
CA ASP A 449 13.00 -20.61 -37.69
C ASP A 449 13.79 -21.03 -38.93
N ARG A 450 14.84 -21.82 -38.73
CA ARG A 450 15.85 -22.20 -39.73
C ARG A 450 16.43 -23.61 -39.48
N ILE A 451 15.74 -24.45 -38.71
CA ILE A 451 16.19 -25.78 -38.24
C ILE A 451 15.38 -26.92 -38.91
N PRO A 452 15.98 -28.02 -39.41
CA PRO A 452 15.27 -29.21 -39.86
C PRO A 452 14.82 -30.16 -38.71
N PRO A 453 13.78 -30.99 -38.94
CA PRO A 453 13.27 -31.98 -37.97
C PRO A 453 14.14 -33.25 -37.88
N ILE A 454 13.76 -34.21 -37.01
CA ILE A 454 14.42 -35.53 -36.89
C ILE A 454 13.42 -36.71 -36.69
N SER A 455 13.76 -37.92 -37.14
CA SER A 455 13.01 -39.17 -36.85
C SER A 455 13.86 -40.46 -36.71
N THR A 456 13.27 -41.54 -36.17
CA THR A 456 13.90 -42.87 -36.00
C THR A 456 12.89 -44.02 -35.81
N VAL A 457 13.33 -45.27 -36.05
CA VAL A 457 12.63 -46.52 -35.70
C VAL A 457 13.31 -47.13 -34.46
N LEU A 458 12.53 -47.61 -33.49
CA LEU A 458 13.06 -48.21 -32.27
C LEU A 458 13.57 -49.65 -32.49
N PRO A 459 14.55 -50.14 -31.70
CA PRO A 459 15.08 -51.50 -31.82
C PRO A 459 14.01 -52.60 -31.67
N ILE A 460 14.18 -53.67 -32.44
CA ILE A 460 13.30 -54.85 -32.44
C ILE A 460 13.80 -55.84 -31.39
N SER A 461 12.86 -56.43 -30.64
CA SER A 461 13.14 -57.47 -29.64
C SER A 461 11.93 -58.40 -29.48
N PRO A 462 12.10 -59.73 -29.41
CA PRO A 462 13.36 -60.48 -29.60
C PRO A 462 13.95 -60.30 -31.01
N TYR A 463 15.21 -60.69 -31.19
CA TYR A 463 15.89 -60.58 -32.49
C TYR A 463 15.35 -61.59 -33.51
N TRP A 464 15.30 -62.86 -33.10
CA TRP A 464 14.66 -63.95 -33.84
C TRP A 464 13.15 -63.94 -33.62
N GLN A 465 12.40 -64.27 -34.66
CA GLN A 465 10.94 -64.18 -34.74
C GLN A 465 10.35 -65.44 -35.37
N ARG A 466 9.09 -65.74 -35.05
CA ARG A 466 8.33 -66.86 -35.65
C ARG A 466 6.95 -66.43 -36.19
N SER A 467 6.72 -65.11 -36.28
CA SER A 467 5.52 -64.49 -36.88
C SER A 467 5.76 -63.00 -37.18
N ASN A 468 4.77 -62.30 -37.76
CA ASN A 468 4.86 -60.89 -38.15
C ASN A 468 5.01 -59.93 -36.94
N ILE A 469 5.67 -58.78 -37.13
CA ILE A 469 6.02 -57.84 -36.06
C ILE A 469 5.33 -56.46 -36.19
N SER A 470 5.49 -55.60 -35.18
CA SER A 470 5.08 -54.19 -35.22
C SER A 470 6.27 -53.29 -34.92
N LEU A 471 6.74 -52.57 -35.95
CA LEU A 471 7.76 -51.54 -35.82
C LEU A 471 7.21 -50.35 -35.01
N LYS A 472 8.06 -49.69 -34.22
CA LYS A 472 7.72 -48.48 -33.46
C LYS A 472 8.58 -47.32 -33.92
N ILE A 473 7.98 -46.15 -34.10
CA ILE A 473 8.60 -44.97 -34.73
C ILE A 473 8.53 -43.80 -33.76
N ALA A 474 9.53 -42.91 -33.79
CA ALA A 474 9.51 -41.62 -33.11
C ALA A 474 10.00 -40.50 -34.04
N ALA A 475 9.44 -39.30 -33.90
CA ALA A 475 9.89 -38.08 -34.58
C ALA A 475 9.71 -36.84 -33.68
N SER A 476 10.51 -35.80 -33.90
CA SER A 476 10.40 -34.54 -33.17
C SER A 476 10.93 -33.34 -33.95
N ASP A 477 10.34 -32.17 -33.67
CA ASP A 477 10.81 -30.86 -34.12
C ASP A 477 10.53 -29.75 -33.07
N ASN A 478 11.36 -28.70 -33.07
CA ASN A 478 11.28 -27.60 -32.11
C ASN A 478 10.10 -26.63 -32.33
N ARG A 479 9.49 -26.54 -33.53
CA ARG A 479 8.30 -25.70 -33.77
C ARG A 479 7.09 -26.46 -34.34
N GLY A 480 7.28 -27.48 -35.16
CA GLY A 480 6.25 -28.48 -35.49
C GLY A 480 6.62 -29.39 -36.67
N LEU A 481 6.36 -30.69 -36.54
CA LEU A 481 6.41 -31.68 -37.63
C LEU A 481 5.22 -31.52 -38.60
N SER A 482 5.43 -31.92 -39.86
CA SER A 482 4.37 -32.10 -40.87
C SER A 482 4.24 -33.54 -41.37
N ASN A 483 5.33 -34.32 -41.49
CA ASN A 483 5.27 -35.71 -42.00
C ASN A 483 6.47 -36.61 -41.65
N VAL A 484 6.31 -37.94 -41.75
CA VAL A 484 7.35 -39.00 -41.64
C VAL A 484 7.13 -40.11 -42.68
N THR A 485 8.19 -40.69 -43.25
CA THR A 485 8.20 -41.78 -44.25
C THR A 485 9.13 -42.94 -43.82
N LEU A 486 8.84 -44.20 -44.21
CA LEU A 486 9.54 -45.43 -43.77
C LEU A 486 10.13 -46.27 -44.92
N TYR A 487 11.15 -47.08 -44.63
CA TYR A 487 11.88 -47.96 -45.56
C TYR A 487 12.36 -49.29 -44.91
N TYR A 488 12.59 -50.36 -45.70
CA TYR A 488 13.14 -51.67 -45.24
C TYR A 488 14.04 -52.40 -46.28
N ARG A 489 14.81 -53.43 -45.85
CA ARG A 489 15.56 -54.41 -46.69
C ARG A 489 15.82 -55.77 -46.00
N TYR A 490 16.33 -56.78 -46.74
CA TYR A 490 16.50 -58.21 -46.32
C TYR A 490 17.87 -58.82 -46.74
N SER A 491 18.32 -59.88 -46.04
CA SER A 491 19.48 -60.75 -46.34
C SER A 491 19.30 -62.17 -45.73
N PRO A 492 19.60 -63.27 -46.44
CA PRO A 492 19.47 -64.64 -45.90
C PRO A 492 20.63 -65.07 -44.98
N ASP A 493 21.83 -64.54 -45.20
CA ASP A 493 23.10 -64.98 -44.55
C ASP A 493 23.73 -63.90 -43.65
N ASN A 494 22.94 -62.88 -43.29
CA ASN A 494 23.36 -61.65 -42.59
C ASN A 494 24.47 -60.81 -43.29
N SER A 495 24.79 -61.10 -44.56
CA SER A 495 25.86 -60.43 -45.32
C SER A 495 25.44 -59.89 -46.70
N SER A 496 24.45 -60.50 -47.36
CA SER A 496 24.05 -60.23 -48.75
C SER A 496 22.74 -59.44 -48.87
N TRP A 497 22.81 -58.14 -48.61
CA TRP A 497 21.63 -57.25 -48.46
C TRP A 497 20.97 -56.74 -49.75
N SER A 498 19.64 -56.67 -49.74
CA SER A 498 18.79 -56.11 -50.81
C SER A 498 18.75 -54.56 -50.82
N ARG A 499 18.06 -53.98 -51.81
CA ARG A 499 17.86 -52.52 -51.93
C ARG A 499 16.73 -52.03 -51.02
N TRP A 500 16.93 -50.88 -50.39
CA TRP A 500 15.91 -50.18 -49.62
C TRP A 500 14.62 -49.95 -50.41
N SER A 501 13.49 -50.36 -49.82
CA SER A 501 12.14 -50.25 -50.38
C SER A 501 11.23 -49.48 -49.42
N ILE A 502 10.33 -48.63 -49.94
CA ILE A 502 9.42 -47.80 -49.12
C ILE A 502 8.36 -48.68 -48.45
N LEU A 503 8.12 -48.46 -47.15
CA LEU A 503 7.07 -49.13 -46.38
C LEU A 503 5.85 -48.19 -46.21
N GLY A 504 4.90 -48.28 -47.14
CA GLY A 504 3.63 -47.55 -47.09
C GLY A 504 3.64 -46.18 -47.78
N SER A 505 2.94 -45.21 -47.21
CA SER A 505 2.86 -43.82 -47.67
C SER A 505 3.25 -42.86 -46.55
N PRO A 506 3.72 -41.63 -46.86
CA PRO A 506 4.09 -40.66 -45.83
C PRO A 506 2.96 -40.40 -44.83
N ILE A 507 3.29 -40.48 -43.55
CA ILE A 507 2.38 -40.27 -42.43
C ILE A 507 2.35 -38.78 -42.11
N THR A 508 1.20 -38.13 -42.31
CA THR A 508 1.00 -36.72 -41.93
C THR A 508 0.92 -36.58 -40.41
N ILE A 509 1.60 -35.57 -39.87
CA ILE A 509 1.74 -35.31 -38.43
C ILE A 509 1.37 -33.86 -38.13
N SER A 510 0.86 -33.62 -36.92
CA SER A 510 0.64 -32.27 -36.38
C SER A 510 1.10 -32.21 -34.92
N GLY A 511 2.24 -31.56 -34.66
CA GLY A 511 2.78 -31.40 -33.31
C GLY A 511 4.31 -31.36 -33.26
N LYS A 512 4.88 -31.05 -32.11
CA LYS A 512 6.35 -30.98 -31.91
C LYS A 512 7.02 -32.34 -31.70
N SER A 513 6.23 -33.38 -31.45
CA SER A 513 6.71 -34.76 -31.40
C SER A 513 5.59 -35.72 -31.77
N TRP A 514 5.97 -36.90 -32.25
CA TRP A 514 5.06 -37.95 -32.67
C TRP A 514 5.69 -39.32 -32.43
N THR A 515 4.85 -40.28 -32.07
CA THR A 515 5.21 -41.70 -32.04
C THR A 515 4.08 -42.52 -32.66
N GLY A 516 4.44 -43.63 -33.30
CA GLY A 516 3.48 -44.48 -34.01
C GLY A 516 3.98 -45.91 -34.21
N ASN A 517 3.05 -46.81 -34.51
CA ASN A 517 3.32 -48.23 -34.73
C ASN A 517 2.92 -48.61 -36.17
N VAL A 518 3.74 -49.41 -36.85
CA VAL A 518 3.47 -49.93 -38.20
C VAL A 518 3.74 -51.42 -38.23
N THR A 519 2.74 -52.21 -38.61
CA THR A 519 2.87 -53.66 -38.78
C THR A 519 3.78 -53.99 -39.96
N PHE A 520 4.75 -54.89 -39.75
CA PHE A 520 5.64 -55.40 -40.78
C PHE A 520 5.54 -56.92 -40.85
N THR A 521 5.27 -57.44 -42.04
CA THR A 521 5.35 -58.86 -42.38
C THR A 521 6.75 -59.18 -42.89
N PHE A 522 7.16 -60.45 -42.87
CA PHE A 522 8.44 -60.90 -43.44
C PHE A 522 8.24 -61.57 -44.83
N PRO A 523 8.19 -60.82 -45.96
CA PRO A 523 7.86 -61.40 -47.27
C PRO A 523 8.94 -62.32 -47.85
N GLU A 524 10.17 -62.28 -47.36
CA GLU A 524 11.30 -63.07 -47.86
C GLU A 524 11.61 -64.34 -47.03
N GLY A 525 10.96 -64.53 -45.88
CA GLY A 525 11.11 -65.72 -45.02
C GLY A 525 12.32 -65.68 -44.07
N ASP A 526 12.74 -66.86 -43.63
CA ASP A 526 13.86 -67.14 -42.73
C ASP A 526 15.15 -66.40 -43.18
N GLY A 527 15.88 -65.81 -42.23
CA GLY A 527 16.97 -64.87 -42.51
C GLY A 527 16.90 -63.58 -41.68
N TYR A 528 17.33 -62.45 -42.26
CA TYR A 528 17.69 -61.20 -41.56
C TYR A 528 17.17 -59.93 -42.28
N TYR A 529 16.83 -58.87 -41.52
CA TYR A 529 16.11 -57.67 -42.00
C TYR A 529 16.65 -56.34 -41.41
N GLU A 530 16.49 -55.21 -42.12
CA GLU A 530 16.77 -53.83 -41.63
C GLU A 530 15.68 -52.79 -41.99
N PHE A 531 15.65 -51.63 -41.29
CA PHE A 531 14.63 -50.56 -41.42
C PHE A 531 15.20 -49.12 -41.30
N TYR A 532 14.59 -48.09 -41.90
CA TYR A 532 14.85 -46.66 -41.58
C TYR A 532 13.70 -45.66 -41.89
N THR A 533 13.86 -44.38 -41.50
CA THR A 533 12.86 -43.28 -41.56
C THR A 533 13.37 -41.90 -42.07
N ILE A 534 12.48 -41.01 -42.56
CA ILE A 534 12.74 -39.60 -42.95
C ILE A 534 11.53 -38.68 -42.61
N ALA A 535 11.74 -37.47 -42.10
CA ALA A 535 10.71 -36.50 -41.66
C ALA A 535 10.80 -35.09 -42.29
N GLY A 536 9.69 -34.34 -42.25
CA GLY A 536 9.58 -32.91 -42.61
C GLY A 536 8.76 -32.09 -41.61
N ASP A 537 8.96 -30.77 -41.57
CA ASP A 537 8.38 -29.82 -40.61
C ASP A 537 7.28 -28.90 -41.19
N VAL A 538 6.76 -27.97 -40.39
CA VAL A 538 5.73 -26.97 -40.78
C VAL A 538 6.29 -25.70 -41.43
N ALA A 539 7.60 -25.46 -41.39
CA ALA A 539 8.27 -24.36 -42.07
C ALA A 539 8.66 -24.72 -43.52
N GLY A 540 8.70 -26.02 -43.85
CA GLY A 540 9.05 -26.57 -45.15
C GLY A 540 10.43 -27.24 -45.20
N VAL A 541 11.12 -27.41 -44.07
CA VAL A 541 12.44 -28.06 -44.00
C VAL A 541 12.29 -29.56 -43.75
N VAL A 542 13.29 -30.35 -44.17
CA VAL A 542 13.26 -31.82 -44.24
C VAL A 542 14.57 -32.39 -43.73
N GLU A 543 14.53 -33.49 -42.98
CA GLU A 543 15.74 -34.13 -42.43
C GLU A 543 16.60 -34.82 -43.49
N MET A 544 17.90 -34.97 -43.21
CA MET A 544 18.84 -35.72 -44.04
C MET A 544 19.49 -36.83 -43.21
N LYS A 545 19.47 -38.08 -43.72
CA LYS A 545 19.82 -39.28 -42.94
C LYS A 545 20.69 -40.27 -43.71
N ILE A 546 21.60 -40.92 -43.01
CA ILE A 546 22.65 -41.80 -43.58
C ILE A 546 22.83 -43.06 -42.71
N GLY A 547 21.85 -43.96 -42.69
CA GLY A 547 21.96 -45.24 -41.96
C GLY A 547 20.63 -45.95 -41.72
N ALA A 548 20.71 -47.19 -41.23
CA ALA A 548 19.58 -47.96 -40.73
C ALA A 548 19.24 -47.56 -39.28
N ASP A 549 17.96 -47.66 -38.91
CA ASP A 549 17.45 -47.44 -37.55
C ASP A 549 17.38 -48.76 -36.72
N ALA A 550 17.01 -49.91 -37.33
CA ALA A 550 16.78 -51.18 -36.60
C ALA A 550 17.02 -52.45 -37.45
N LEU A 551 17.16 -53.62 -36.79
CA LEU A 551 17.53 -54.95 -37.35
C LEU A 551 16.71 -56.12 -36.73
N GLY A 552 16.55 -57.29 -37.41
CA GLY A 552 15.92 -58.54 -36.85
C GLY A 552 16.00 -59.80 -37.77
N GLY A 553 15.46 -60.97 -37.37
CA GLY A 553 15.50 -62.25 -38.14
C GLY A 553 14.45 -63.35 -37.76
N TYR A 554 14.50 -64.57 -38.34
CA TYR A 554 13.40 -65.61 -38.30
C TYR A 554 13.85 -67.12 -38.50
N ASP A 555 13.33 -68.15 -37.76
CA ASP A 555 13.78 -69.61 -37.74
C ASP A 555 12.88 -70.68 -36.95
N THR A 556 13.10 -72.03 -37.05
CA THR A 556 12.58 -73.20 -36.19
C THR A 556 13.26 -74.61 -36.41
N THR A 557 13.46 -75.50 -35.37
CA THR A 557 13.64 -77.01 -35.43
C THR A 557 13.70 -77.78 -34.05
N ASP A 558 13.17 -79.02 -33.90
CA ASP A 558 12.96 -79.81 -32.62
C ASP A 558 14.09 -80.82 -32.11
N PRO A 559 14.23 -81.10 -30.77
CA PRO A 559 15.30 -81.92 -30.07
C PRO A 559 14.94 -83.26 -29.28
N PHE A 560 15.73 -83.72 -28.26
CA PHE A 560 15.73 -85.11 -27.62
C PHE A 560 16.19 -85.27 -26.10
N VAL A 561 15.72 -86.26 -25.25
CA VAL A 561 16.03 -86.41 -23.75
C VAL A 561 15.77 -87.80 -22.96
N MET A 562 16.28 -88.09 -21.71
CA MET A 562 15.94 -89.28 -20.77
C MET A 562 16.42 -89.26 -19.24
N ILE A 563 15.69 -89.84 -18.21
CA ILE A 563 15.89 -89.85 -16.68
C ILE A 563 16.54 -91.12 -16.00
N THR A 564 17.07 -91.04 -14.73
CA THR A 564 17.64 -92.19 -13.94
C THR A 564 17.38 -92.43 -12.41
N SER A 565 16.91 -91.50 -11.55
CA SER A 565 16.79 -91.70 -10.05
C SER A 565 15.86 -90.63 -9.43
N PRO A 566 15.12 -90.79 -8.29
CA PRO A 566 15.16 -91.83 -7.23
C PRO A 566 14.08 -92.93 -7.38
N ALA A 567 13.89 -93.75 -6.33
CA ALA A 567 12.99 -94.91 -6.33
C ALA A 567 11.53 -94.59 -6.00
N ASN A 568 10.62 -95.34 -6.61
CA ASN A 568 9.19 -95.03 -6.65
C ASN A 568 8.45 -95.26 -5.31
N ASN A 569 7.59 -94.31 -4.89
CA ASN A 569 6.66 -94.38 -3.74
C ASN A 569 7.30 -94.40 -2.32
N SER A 570 7.98 -93.33 -1.89
CA SER A 570 8.50 -93.15 -0.51
C SER A 570 7.79 -92.02 0.24
N LEU A 571 7.57 -92.13 1.56
CA LEU A 571 6.98 -91.08 2.42
C LEU A 571 8.06 -90.34 3.23
N LEU A 572 8.00 -89.01 3.27
CA LEU A 572 9.00 -88.11 3.87
C LEU A 572 8.37 -87.07 4.80
N ASN A 573 9.08 -86.66 5.85
CA ASN A 573 8.69 -85.57 6.76
C ASN A 573 9.42 -84.25 6.45
N SER A 574 9.78 -84.04 5.18
CA SER A 574 10.60 -82.92 4.71
C SER A 574 10.47 -82.78 3.20
N SER A 575 10.45 -81.55 2.71
CA SER A 575 10.13 -81.16 1.33
C SER A 575 11.28 -81.25 0.32
N THR A 576 12.38 -81.97 0.59
CA THR A 576 13.60 -81.91 -0.27
C THR A 576 14.09 -83.28 -0.79
N VAL A 577 14.32 -83.37 -2.11
CA VAL A 577 14.58 -84.58 -2.92
C VAL A 577 15.53 -84.27 -4.13
N THR A 578 16.02 -85.26 -4.90
CA THR A 578 17.06 -85.10 -5.98
C THR A 578 16.85 -86.06 -7.20
N LEU A 579 17.17 -85.64 -8.44
CA LEU A 579 16.91 -86.33 -9.75
C LEU A 579 18.04 -86.15 -10.84
N PHE A 580 18.12 -86.97 -11.93
CA PHE A 580 19.26 -87.06 -12.92
C PHE A 580 18.87 -87.50 -14.40
N TRP A 581 19.47 -86.98 -15.53
CA TRP A 581 19.10 -87.20 -17.00
C TRP A 581 20.16 -86.83 -18.15
N ASN A 582 19.82 -86.72 -19.48
CA ASN A 582 20.65 -86.19 -20.66
C ASN A 582 19.88 -85.85 -22.02
N GLY A 583 20.43 -85.14 -23.08
CA GLY A 583 19.80 -84.78 -24.44
C GLY A 583 20.64 -84.09 -25.62
N SER A 584 20.06 -83.53 -26.76
CA SER A 584 20.77 -82.94 -28.02
C SER A 584 19.95 -82.21 -29.19
N ASP A 585 20.56 -81.38 -30.13
CA ASP A 585 19.97 -80.57 -31.32
C ASP A 585 20.98 -80.05 -32.48
N GLU A 586 20.54 -79.33 -33.59
CA GLU A 586 21.32 -78.76 -34.76
C GLU A 586 21.20 -77.23 -35.24
N THR A 587 20.07 -76.65 -35.72
CA THR A 587 20.06 -75.35 -36.51
C THR A 587 20.30 -74.09 -35.68
N SER A 588 19.43 -73.83 -34.70
CA SER A 588 19.60 -72.75 -33.74
C SER A 588 20.50 -73.18 -32.57
N GLY A 589 20.51 -74.51 -32.31
CA GLY A 589 21.27 -75.22 -31.28
C GLY A 589 20.50 -75.35 -29.96
N ILE A 590 20.75 -76.42 -29.18
CA ILE A 590 20.20 -76.57 -27.82
C ILE A 590 20.41 -75.29 -27.04
N ASP A 591 19.32 -74.83 -26.42
CA ASP A 591 19.37 -73.83 -25.37
C ASP A 591 19.40 -74.51 -23.99
N HIS A 592 18.45 -75.40 -23.68
CA HIS A 592 18.33 -75.97 -22.32
C HIS A 592 17.51 -77.28 -22.17
N TYR A 593 17.51 -77.83 -20.96
CA TYR A 593 16.57 -78.83 -20.45
C TYR A 593 15.56 -78.22 -19.47
N GLU A 594 14.41 -78.88 -19.30
CA GLU A 594 13.38 -78.51 -18.34
C GLU A 594 12.92 -79.69 -17.48
N ILE A 595 12.63 -79.48 -16.19
CA ILE A 595 12.03 -80.47 -15.27
C ILE A 595 10.57 -80.12 -14.98
N LYS A 596 9.74 -81.10 -14.61
CA LYS A 596 8.33 -80.91 -14.25
C LYS A 596 7.97 -81.80 -13.07
N ILE A 597 6.97 -81.42 -12.27
CA ILE A 597 6.45 -82.23 -11.16
C ILE A 597 4.92 -82.31 -11.26
N ASP A 598 4.40 -83.51 -11.07
CA ASP A 598 3.05 -83.97 -11.40
C ASP A 598 2.60 -83.54 -12.78
N ASN A 599 1.37 -83.04 -12.87
CA ASN A 599 0.81 -82.44 -14.07
C ASN A 599 1.29 -80.99 -14.27
N GLY A 600 2.26 -80.51 -13.47
CA GLY A 600 2.74 -79.14 -13.46
C GLY A 600 3.48 -78.70 -14.73
N SER A 601 4.08 -77.51 -14.66
CA SER A 601 4.81 -76.94 -15.79
C SER A 601 6.22 -77.49 -15.92
N TRP A 602 6.70 -77.47 -17.15
CA TRP A 602 8.12 -77.54 -17.44
C TRP A 602 8.85 -76.30 -16.87
N THR A 603 10.05 -76.53 -16.37
CA THR A 603 10.86 -75.59 -15.60
C THR A 603 12.32 -75.71 -16.01
N TYR A 604 12.87 -74.70 -16.65
CA TYR A 604 14.31 -74.58 -16.98
C TYR A 604 15.23 -75.09 -15.87
N VAL A 605 16.06 -76.09 -16.20
CA VAL A 605 17.15 -76.64 -15.36
C VAL A 605 18.53 -76.52 -16.02
N GLY A 606 18.60 -75.79 -17.13
CA GLY A 606 19.84 -75.57 -17.88
C GLY A 606 20.32 -76.82 -18.60
N THR A 607 21.63 -76.92 -18.83
CA THR A 607 22.25 -77.99 -19.65
C THR A 607 22.91 -79.10 -18.82
N LEU A 608 22.73 -79.10 -17.50
CA LEU A 608 23.32 -80.09 -16.59
C LEU A 608 22.43 -81.33 -16.43
N PRO A 609 23.00 -82.53 -16.19
CA PRO A 609 22.26 -83.79 -16.13
C PRO A 609 21.63 -84.11 -14.76
N PHE A 610 21.33 -83.12 -13.89
CA PHE A 610 20.74 -83.37 -12.57
C PHE A 610 20.07 -82.15 -11.91
N TYR A 611 19.19 -82.40 -10.91
CA TYR A 611 18.45 -81.37 -10.17
C TYR A 611 18.19 -81.74 -8.71
N ASN A 612 18.13 -80.72 -7.84
CA ASN A 612 17.59 -80.84 -6.47
C ASN A 612 16.20 -80.21 -6.42
N ILE A 613 15.21 -81.02 -6.07
CA ILE A 613 13.82 -80.60 -5.82
C ILE A 613 13.73 -80.21 -4.35
N THR A 614 13.94 -78.94 -4.02
CA THR A 614 13.51 -78.41 -2.73
C THR A 614 12.01 -78.09 -2.76
N ASP A 615 11.42 -77.85 -1.58
CA ASP A 615 10.07 -77.28 -1.43
C ASP A 615 8.93 -78.10 -2.11
N LEU A 616 9.15 -79.41 -2.26
CA LEU A 616 8.13 -80.38 -2.66
C LEU A 616 6.96 -80.36 -1.64
N PRO A 617 5.71 -80.10 -2.07
CA PRO A 617 4.57 -79.99 -1.16
C PRO A 617 4.22 -81.29 -0.44
N ASP A 618 3.31 -81.17 0.53
CA ASP A 618 2.69 -82.30 1.20
C ASP A 618 1.69 -82.98 0.24
N GLY A 619 1.80 -84.30 0.07
CA GLY A 619 1.05 -85.03 -0.96
C GLY A 619 1.84 -86.14 -1.65
N LEU A 620 1.34 -86.61 -2.80
CA LEU A 620 1.90 -87.66 -3.66
C LEU A 620 2.28 -87.03 -5.02
N HIS A 621 3.48 -87.30 -5.53
CA HIS A 621 4.14 -86.48 -6.56
C HIS A 621 4.90 -87.27 -7.66
N THR A 622 4.77 -86.89 -8.93
CA THR A 622 5.40 -87.55 -10.11
C THR A 622 6.26 -86.61 -10.98
N VAL A 623 7.58 -86.73 -10.99
CA VAL A 623 8.57 -85.88 -11.66
C VAL A 623 8.82 -86.26 -13.14
N TYR A 624 9.08 -85.29 -14.02
CA TYR A 624 9.34 -85.45 -15.47
C TYR A 624 10.54 -84.60 -15.97
N ILE A 625 11.11 -84.85 -17.18
CA ILE A 625 12.18 -84.05 -17.85
C ILE A 625 11.94 -83.80 -19.37
N LYS A 626 12.42 -82.67 -19.93
CA LYS A 626 12.29 -82.16 -21.32
C LYS A 626 13.58 -81.49 -21.87
N ALA A 627 13.70 -81.25 -23.19
CA ALA A 627 14.77 -80.47 -23.87
C ALA A 627 14.24 -79.42 -24.90
N LEU A 628 14.98 -78.32 -25.15
CA LEU A 628 14.67 -77.23 -26.12
C LEU A 628 15.87 -76.61 -26.88
N ASP A 629 15.62 -75.99 -28.05
CA ASP A 629 16.55 -75.18 -28.86
C ASP A 629 16.36 -73.64 -28.74
N ARG A 630 17.20 -72.83 -29.42
CA ARG A 630 17.16 -71.34 -29.39
C ARG A 630 16.10 -70.70 -30.29
N ALA A 631 15.39 -71.48 -31.10
CA ALA A 631 14.17 -71.07 -31.77
C ALA A 631 12.94 -71.74 -31.10
N ASP A 632 13.06 -72.11 -29.82
CA ASP A 632 12.12 -72.78 -28.91
C ASP A 632 11.19 -73.89 -29.49
N ASN A 633 11.73 -75.10 -29.63
CA ASN A 633 11.11 -76.36 -30.14
C ASN A 633 11.51 -77.56 -29.20
N GLU A 634 10.76 -78.69 -29.01
CA GLU A 634 10.76 -79.50 -27.71
C GLU A 634 10.46 -81.06 -27.63
N ASN A 635 10.71 -81.78 -26.47
CA ASN A 635 10.52 -83.28 -26.23
C ASN A 635 10.51 -83.78 -24.70
N ASP A 636 10.04 -84.99 -24.20
CA ASP A 636 9.88 -85.35 -22.70
C ASP A 636 9.82 -86.85 -22.09
N THR A 637 9.95 -87.11 -20.72
CA THR A 637 9.66 -88.39 -19.91
C THR A 637 9.56 -88.33 -18.30
N SER A 638 9.26 -89.41 -17.45
CA SER A 638 8.70 -89.37 -16.00
C SER A 638 9.00 -90.44 -14.81
N VAL A 639 8.75 -90.18 -13.46
CA VAL A 639 8.82 -91.07 -12.19
C VAL A 639 8.16 -90.55 -10.82
N THR A 640 7.85 -91.30 -9.68
CA THR A 640 6.92 -90.88 -8.51
C THR A 640 7.32 -91.06 -6.95
N ILE A 641 6.84 -90.24 -5.95
CA ILE A 641 7.09 -90.19 -4.44
C ILE A 641 6.01 -89.49 -3.50
N THR A 642 6.16 -89.30 -2.15
CA THR A 642 5.19 -88.72 -1.14
C THR A 642 5.79 -87.89 0.06
N VAL A 643 5.10 -86.86 0.63
CA VAL A 643 5.56 -85.95 1.75
C VAL A 643 4.44 -85.49 2.75
N ASP A 644 4.80 -85.10 3.98
CA ASP A 644 4.01 -84.28 4.96
C ASP A 644 4.93 -83.40 5.87
N ALA A 645 4.71 -82.07 5.95
CA ALA A 645 5.59 -81.11 6.64
C ALA A 645 4.94 -79.76 7.06
N THR A 646 3.62 -79.57 6.97
CA THR A 646 2.96 -78.26 7.20
C THR A 646 2.48 -77.99 8.64
N SER A 647 2.27 -76.70 8.95
CA SER A 647 1.74 -76.20 10.23
C SER A 647 0.29 -75.71 10.08
N PRO A 648 -0.51 -75.69 11.17
CA PRO A 648 -1.90 -75.27 11.14
C PRO A 648 -2.05 -73.76 10.94
N SER A 649 -3.26 -73.35 10.57
CA SER A 649 -3.63 -71.97 10.26
C SER A 649 -4.92 -71.55 10.97
N SER A 650 -5.04 -70.27 11.34
CA SER A 650 -6.31 -69.66 11.77
C SER A 650 -6.45 -68.21 11.31
N ILE A 651 -7.68 -67.73 11.24
CA ILE A 651 -8.01 -66.40 10.74
C ILE A 651 -9.36 -65.90 11.29
N ILE A 652 -9.38 -64.64 11.70
CA ILE A 652 -10.58 -63.83 11.92
C ILE A 652 -11.04 -63.28 10.57
N SER A 653 -12.33 -63.43 10.24
CA SER A 653 -12.91 -62.81 9.05
C SER A 653 -12.89 -61.28 9.16
N SER A 654 -12.63 -60.58 8.06
CA SER A 654 -12.54 -59.12 8.05
C SER A 654 -13.74 -58.43 8.71
N VAL A 655 -13.45 -57.49 9.62
CA VAL A 655 -14.47 -56.73 10.34
C VAL A 655 -15.06 -55.69 9.40
N SER A 656 -16.37 -55.79 9.19
CA SER A 656 -17.12 -54.93 8.28
C SER A 656 -18.44 -54.51 8.94
N PRO A 657 -18.77 -53.20 9.03
CA PRO A 657 -17.93 -52.05 8.65
C PRO A 657 -16.60 -51.98 9.44
N TYR A 658 -15.61 -51.26 8.92
CA TYR A 658 -14.34 -51.05 9.62
C TYR A 658 -14.53 -50.20 10.90
N TRP A 659 -15.31 -49.14 10.78
CA TRP A 659 -15.75 -48.32 11.90
C TRP A 659 -17.00 -48.93 12.54
N GLN A 660 -17.02 -48.99 13.87
CA GLN A 660 -18.03 -49.67 14.67
C GLN A 660 -18.64 -48.70 15.69
N HIS A 661 -19.96 -48.52 15.65
CA HIS A 661 -20.70 -47.69 16.62
C HIS A 661 -21.21 -48.49 17.84
N SER A 662 -20.92 -49.80 17.92
CA SER A 662 -21.29 -50.68 19.04
C SER A 662 -20.49 -52.00 19.01
N ASN A 663 -20.71 -52.89 20.00
CA ASN A 663 -20.01 -54.18 20.13
C ASN A 663 -20.03 -55.03 18.86
N VAL A 664 -18.89 -55.62 18.50
CA VAL A 664 -18.68 -56.33 17.23
C VAL A 664 -18.61 -57.85 17.42
N THR A 665 -19.02 -58.63 16.42
CA THR A 665 -18.90 -60.11 16.45
C THR A 665 -17.80 -60.59 15.50
N LEU A 666 -16.69 -61.06 16.08
CA LEU A 666 -15.57 -61.65 15.35
C LEU A 666 -15.91 -63.09 14.95
N LYS A 667 -15.66 -63.46 13.69
CA LYS A 667 -15.87 -64.82 13.16
C LYS A 667 -14.52 -65.47 12.89
N ILE A 668 -14.26 -66.63 13.47
CA ILE A 668 -12.96 -67.31 13.45
C ILE A 668 -13.07 -68.61 12.66
N SER A 669 -12.06 -68.93 11.86
CA SER A 669 -11.87 -70.27 11.27
C SER A 669 -10.43 -70.75 11.46
N ALA A 670 -10.25 -72.06 11.56
CA ALA A 670 -8.94 -72.70 11.59
C ALA A 670 -8.93 -73.95 10.70
N THR A 671 -7.76 -74.30 10.16
CA THR A 671 -7.56 -75.38 9.18
C THR A 671 -6.19 -76.03 9.35
N ASP A 672 -6.17 -77.35 9.19
CA ASP A 672 -4.96 -78.16 9.13
C ASP A 672 -5.18 -79.37 8.19
N ASN A 673 -4.15 -79.82 7.49
CA ASN A 673 -4.27 -80.90 6.50
C ASN A 673 -4.54 -82.28 7.13
N TYR A 674 -4.08 -82.50 8.37
CA TYR A 674 -4.12 -83.82 9.03
C TYR A 674 -4.82 -83.82 10.40
N GLY A 675 -4.90 -82.69 11.13
CA GLY A 675 -5.89 -82.46 12.21
C GLY A 675 -5.55 -81.36 13.24
N LEU A 676 -6.57 -80.67 13.76
CA LEU A 676 -6.46 -79.56 14.75
C LEU A 676 -6.63 -79.99 16.23
N SER A 677 -6.12 -79.15 17.14
CA SER A 677 -6.14 -79.28 18.62
C SER A 677 -6.88 -78.14 19.36
N LYS A 678 -6.57 -76.85 19.09
CA LYS A 678 -7.20 -75.68 19.75
C LYS A 678 -6.95 -74.37 19.01
N VAL A 679 -7.69 -73.31 19.37
CA VAL A 679 -7.50 -71.93 18.90
C VAL A 679 -7.51 -70.93 20.09
N SER A 680 -6.76 -69.82 20.02
CA SER A 680 -6.77 -68.73 21.03
C SER A 680 -6.85 -67.34 20.40
N LEU A 681 -7.50 -66.38 21.06
CA LEU A 681 -7.74 -65.00 20.58
C LEU A 681 -6.96 -63.95 21.39
N PHE A 682 -6.37 -62.97 20.69
CA PHE A 682 -5.65 -61.83 21.25
C PHE A 682 -6.11 -60.50 20.62
N TYR A 683 -5.97 -59.40 21.35
CA TYR A 683 -6.28 -58.03 20.88
C TYR A 683 -5.25 -56.99 21.37
N ARG A 684 -5.20 -55.82 20.72
CA ARG A 684 -4.50 -54.62 21.18
C ARG A 684 -5.20 -53.33 20.71
N HIS A 685 -4.94 -52.21 21.40
CA HIS A 685 -5.57 -50.90 21.16
C HIS A 685 -4.53 -49.82 20.81
N SER A 686 -4.97 -48.80 20.07
CA SER A 686 -4.20 -47.59 19.74
C SER A 686 -5.15 -46.38 19.56
N LEU A 687 -4.68 -45.17 19.88
CA LEU A 687 -5.42 -43.92 19.60
C LEU A 687 -5.02 -43.27 18.26
N ASP A 688 -3.87 -43.63 17.69
CA ASP A 688 -3.30 -43.00 16.49
C ASP A 688 -3.01 -44.00 15.35
N ASN A 689 -3.43 -45.26 15.52
CA ASN A 689 -3.21 -46.40 14.60
C ASN A 689 -1.72 -46.79 14.39
N SER A 690 -0.80 -46.26 15.20
CA SER A 690 0.65 -46.45 15.06
C SER A 690 1.35 -46.82 16.38
N THR A 691 0.95 -46.21 17.50
CA THR A 691 1.42 -46.51 18.85
C THR A 691 0.45 -47.50 19.49
N TRP A 692 0.85 -48.76 19.54
CA TRP A 692 -0.01 -49.87 19.92
C TRP A 692 0.29 -50.39 21.32
N SER A 693 -0.75 -50.75 22.07
CA SER A 693 -0.60 -51.48 23.33
C SER A 693 0.07 -52.84 23.11
N SER A 694 0.69 -53.39 24.16
CA SER A 694 1.03 -54.81 24.19
C SER A 694 -0.20 -55.68 23.90
N TRP A 695 0.00 -56.77 23.17
CA TRP A 695 -1.05 -57.77 22.91
C TRP A 695 -1.58 -58.37 24.22
N ARG A 696 -2.91 -58.41 24.35
CA ARG A 696 -3.62 -59.01 25.49
C ARG A 696 -4.45 -60.18 25.02
N ARG A 697 -4.49 -61.28 25.78
CA ARG A 697 -5.35 -62.43 25.46
C ARG A 697 -6.80 -62.11 25.86
N PHE A 698 -7.76 -62.43 25.00
CA PHE A 698 -9.18 -62.38 25.36
C PHE A 698 -9.54 -63.63 26.19
N GLU A 699 -10.49 -63.54 27.13
CA GLU A 699 -10.66 -64.57 28.18
C GLU A 699 -11.41 -65.83 27.75
N THR A 700 -10.84 -66.63 26.84
CA THR A 700 -10.88 -68.11 26.83
C THR A 700 -10.07 -68.68 25.66
N SER A 701 -9.51 -69.89 25.83
CA SER A 701 -9.00 -70.71 24.72
C SER A 701 -10.14 -71.58 24.19
N ILE A 702 -10.32 -71.64 22.87
CA ILE A 702 -11.45 -72.30 22.22
C ILE A 702 -11.01 -73.69 21.71
N PRO A 703 -11.64 -74.80 22.12
CA PRO A 703 -11.33 -76.13 21.60
C PRO A 703 -11.67 -76.25 20.10
N ALA A 704 -10.79 -76.91 19.34
CA ALA A 704 -10.96 -77.18 17.91
C ALA A 704 -10.56 -78.62 17.58
N SER A 705 -11.15 -79.24 16.57
CA SER A 705 -10.84 -80.62 16.20
C SER A 705 -11.23 -80.94 14.75
N GLY A 706 -10.58 -81.96 14.18
CA GLY A 706 -10.68 -82.28 12.75
C GLY A 706 -9.80 -81.37 11.89
N THR A 707 -9.85 -81.53 10.57
CA THR A 707 -9.02 -80.76 9.60
C THR A 707 -9.55 -79.35 9.34
N SER A 708 -10.77 -79.01 9.80
CA SER A 708 -11.28 -77.65 9.73
C SER A 708 -12.26 -77.34 10.87
N TRP A 709 -12.23 -76.10 11.35
CA TRP A 709 -13.02 -75.61 12.48
C TRP A 709 -13.51 -74.18 12.25
N ARG A 710 -14.67 -73.82 12.84
CA ARG A 710 -15.25 -72.48 12.80
C ARG A 710 -15.92 -72.12 14.13
N GLY A 711 -15.84 -70.85 14.52
CA GLY A 711 -16.48 -70.29 15.72
C GLY A 711 -16.67 -68.77 15.65
N SER A 712 -17.16 -68.16 16.72
CA SER A 712 -17.36 -66.71 16.81
C SER A 712 -17.32 -66.19 18.24
N VAL A 713 -16.85 -64.97 18.43
CA VAL A 713 -16.71 -64.29 19.72
C VAL A 713 -17.28 -62.87 19.62
N VAL A 714 -18.06 -62.44 20.61
CA VAL A 714 -18.50 -61.04 20.73
C VAL A 714 -17.41 -60.24 21.45
N PHE A 715 -16.92 -59.18 20.82
CA PHE A 715 -15.92 -58.28 21.37
C PHE A 715 -16.56 -56.96 21.78
N THR A 716 -16.38 -56.60 23.04
CA THR A 716 -16.70 -55.29 23.62
C THR A 716 -15.46 -54.42 23.61
N PHE A 717 -15.54 -53.18 23.14
CA PHE A 717 -14.40 -52.23 23.15
C PHE A 717 -14.05 -51.81 24.60
N PRO A 718 -12.96 -52.32 25.22
CA PRO A 718 -12.73 -52.14 26.65
C PRO A 718 -12.05 -50.82 27.01
N GLU A 719 -11.38 -50.19 26.03
CA GLU A 719 -10.56 -48.99 26.19
C GLU A 719 -11.24 -47.74 25.59
N GLY A 720 -12.52 -47.87 25.19
CA GLY A 720 -13.28 -46.81 24.52
C GLY A 720 -12.97 -46.70 23.02
N ASP A 721 -13.11 -45.48 22.48
CA ASP A 721 -12.85 -45.18 21.08
C ASP A 721 -11.36 -45.32 20.71
N GLY A 722 -11.09 -45.45 19.41
CA GLY A 722 -9.77 -45.73 18.84
C GLY A 722 -9.72 -47.03 18.02
N TYR A 723 -8.50 -47.42 17.67
CA TYR A 723 -8.17 -48.51 16.77
C TYR A 723 -7.93 -49.83 17.52
N TYR A 724 -8.42 -50.93 16.98
CA TYR A 724 -8.35 -52.26 17.58
C TYR A 724 -7.88 -53.31 16.58
N GLU A 725 -6.77 -53.96 16.87
CA GLU A 725 -6.23 -55.10 16.13
C GLU A 725 -6.44 -56.42 16.89
N PHE A 726 -6.59 -57.51 16.13
CA PHE A 726 -6.83 -58.86 16.65
C PHE A 726 -5.95 -59.91 15.96
N TYR A 727 -5.58 -60.98 16.67
CA TYR A 727 -5.07 -62.20 16.02
C TYR A 727 -5.54 -63.49 16.69
N THR A 728 -5.49 -64.58 15.92
CA THR A 728 -5.69 -65.95 16.40
C THR A 728 -4.48 -66.86 16.15
N LEU A 729 -4.34 -67.90 16.98
CA LEU A 729 -3.32 -68.96 16.84
C LEU A 729 -3.96 -70.35 16.98
N ALA A 730 -3.68 -71.25 16.04
CA ALA A 730 -4.04 -72.67 16.04
C ALA A 730 -2.88 -73.62 16.41
N GLU A 731 -3.20 -74.90 16.61
CA GLU A 731 -2.30 -76.00 16.95
C GLU A 731 -2.82 -77.32 16.32
N ASP A 732 -1.93 -78.20 15.85
CA ASP A 732 -2.27 -79.44 15.12
C ASP A 732 -2.04 -80.74 15.94
N ILE A 733 -2.13 -81.90 15.27
CA ILE A 733 -1.84 -83.24 15.85
C ILE A 733 -0.40 -83.73 15.63
N ALA A 734 0.38 -83.11 14.75
CA ALA A 734 1.80 -83.43 14.52
C ALA A 734 2.72 -82.77 15.55
N GLY A 735 2.23 -81.71 16.22
CA GLY A 735 2.92 -80.92 17.23
C GLY A 735 3.24 -79.48 16.81
N HIS A 736 2.81 -79.02 15.63
CA HIS A 736 3.05 -77.66 15.19
C HIS A 736 2.02 -76.67 15.76
N ILE A 737 2.50 -75.45 16.03
CA ILE A 737 1.69 -74.32 16.49
C ILE A 737 1.81 -73.23 15.43
N GLU A 738 0.68 -72.63 15.04
CA GLU A 738 0.64 -71.50 14.14
C GLU A 738 1.51 -70.35 14.67
N LYS A 739 2.38 -69.80 13.82
CA LYS A 739 3.36 -68.78 14.22
C LYS A 739 3.06 -67.44 13.56
N LYS A 740 2.13 -66.69 14.15
CA LYS A 740 1.69 -65.37 13.63
C LYS A 740 2.42 -64.21 14.32
N THR A 741 2.71 -63.16 13.55
CA THR A 741 3.44 -61.95 14.00
C THR A 741 2.70 -60.64 13.68
N TYR A 742 1.52 -60.74 13.07
CA TYR A 742 0.69 -59.63 12.58
C TYR A 742 -0.78 -59.86 12.96
N ALA A 743 -1.59 -58.80 12.91
CA ALA A 743 -3.03 -58.90 13.12
C ALA A 743 -3.71 -59.60 11.92
N ASP A 744 -4.65 -60.50 12.19
CA ASP A 744 -5.50 -61.10 11.13
C ASP A 744 -6.88 -60.42 11.00
N ALA A 745 -7.23 -59.49 11.91
CA ALA A 745 -8.26 -58.48 11.67
C ALA A 745 -7.96 -57.14 12.37
N ILE A 746 -8.53 -56.05 11.84
CA ILE A 746 -8.48 -54.69 12.42
C ILE A 746 -9.84 -54.00 12.25
N CYS A 747 -10.22 -53.18 13.23
CA CYS A 747 -11.38 -52.28 13.18
C CYS A 747 -11.12 -51.04 14.04
N ALA A 748 -12.06 -50.10 14.11
CA ALA A 748 -11.98 -48.95 15.01
C ALA A 748 -13.37 -48.52 15.51
N SER A 749 -13.41 -47.83 16.65
CA SER A 749 -14.60 -47.22 17.25
C SER A 749 -14.42 -45.71 17.28
N ASP A 750 -15.43 -44.96 16.85
CA ASP A 750 -15.54 -43.51 17.09
C ASP A 750 -17.02 -43.16 17.28
N THR A 751 -17.34 -42.64 18.46
CA THR A 751 -18.68 -42.24 18.89
C THR A 751 -18.75 -40.74 19.22
N THR A 752 -17.69 -39.99 18.93
CA THR A 752 -17.55 -38.58 19.30
C THR A 752 -17.99 -37.67 18.15
N ALA A 753 -18.88 -36.71 18.43
CA ALA A 753 -19.32 -35.76 17.41
C ALA A 753 -18.27 -34.64 17.19
N PRO A 754 -18.06 -34.19 15.93
CA PRO A 754 -17.09 -33.15 15.62
C PRO A 754 -17.40 -31.82 16.31
N SER A 755 -16.37 -31.05 16.64
CA SER A 755 -16.53 -29.65 17.07
C SER A 755 -16.81 -28.74 15.86
N ILE A 756 -17.62 -27.70 16.05
CA ILE A 756 -17.90 -26.66 15.04
C ILE A 756 -18.19 -25.31 15.70
N ILE A 757 -17.50 -24.26 15.23
CA ILE A 757 -17.66 -22.88 15.69
C ILE A 757 -17.64 -21.96 14.46
N ILE A 758 -18.67 -21.15 14.27
CA ILE A 758 -18.67 -20.06 13.29
C ILE A 758 -17.78 -18.92 13.83
N THR A 759 -16.86 -18.43 12.99
CA THR A 759 -15.83 -17.44 13.33
C THR A 759 -16.03 -16.10 12.62
N ALA A 760 -16.83 -16.06 11.56
CA ALA A 760 -17.39 -14.86 10.96
C ALA A 760 -18.70 -15.20 10.20
N PRO A 761 -19.69 -14.29 10.09
CA PRO A 761 -19.83 -13.06 10.89
C PRO A 761 -19.91 -13.35 12.40
N PHE A 762 -19.95 -12.30 13.20
CA PHE A 762 -20.32 -12.40 14.62
C PHE A 762 -21.83 -12.22 14.77
N GLU A 763 -22.41 -12.80 15.83
CA GLU A 763 -23.84 -12.71 16.13
C GLU A 763 -24.32 -11.25 16.16
N GLY A 764 -25.34 -10.94 15.36
CA GLY A 764 -25.92 -9.60 15.26
C GLY A 764 -25.12 -8.60 14.41
N SER A 765 -24.13 -9.02 13.63
CA SER A 765 -23.42 -8.09 12.73
C SER A 765 -24.32 -7.53 11.63
N VAL A 766 -24.11 -6.27 11.25
CA VAL A 766 -24.75 -5.63 10.08
C VAL A 766 -23.70 -5.44 8.96
N SER A 767 -24.12 -5.44 7.69
CA SER A 767 -23.19 -5.38 6.54
C SER A 767 -23.73 -4.58 5.34
N PRO A 768 -22.91 -3.67 4.76
CA PRO A 768 -23.28 -2.78 3.65
C PRO A 768 -23.17 -3.45 2.27
N SER A 769 -23.42 -4.77 2.21
CA SER A 769 -23.03 -5.62 1.10
C SER A 769 -24.05 -6.72 0.85
N ASN A 770 -24.52 -6.86 -0.39
CA ASN A 770 -25.35 -7.98 -0.84
C ASN A 770 -24.59 -9.33 -0.91
N ILE A 771 -23.34 -9.35 -0.44
CA ILE A 771 -22.45 -10.51 -0.31
C ILE A 771 -21.98 -10.62 1.15
N MET A 772 -22.14 -11.80 1.77
CA MET A 772 -21.64 -12.14 3.11
C MET A 772 -20.79 -13.41 3.07
N THR A 773 -19.53 -13.34 3.50
CA THR A 773 -18.66 -14.52 3.67
C THR A 773 -18.79 -15.08 5.09
N VAL A 774 -19.48 -16.21 5.24
CA VAL A 774 -19.52 -16.98 6.49
C VAL A 774 -18.25 -17.83 6.58
N ARG A 775 -17.61 -17.89 7.75
CA ARG A 775 -16.37 -18.62 8.05
C ARG A 775 -16.53 -19.41 9.34
N TRP A 776 -15.87 -20.55 9.44
CA TRP A 776 -15.94 -21.42 10.61
C TRP A 776 -14.66 -22.26 10.79
N THR A 777 -14.55 -22.83 11.98
CA THR A 777 -13.54 -23.83 12.34
C THR A 777 -14.24 -25.04 12.93
N GLY A 778 -13.96 -26.22 12.39
CA GLY A 778 -14.35 -27.48 13.01
C GLY A 778 -13.17 -28.44 13.09
N ALA A 779 -13.22 -29.32 14.08
CA ALA A 779 -12.21 -30.35 14.30
C ALA A 779 -12.87 -31.59 14.92
N ASP A 780 -12.48 -32.75 14.43
CA ASP A 780 -12.57 -34.00 15.17
C ASP A 780 -11.15 -34.54 15.41
N ALA A 781 -10.95 -35.31 16.48
CA ALA A 781 -9.67 -35.77 16.97
C ALA A 781 -9.26 -37.18 16.49
N LEU A 782 -10.20 -38.02 16.02
CA LEU A 782 -9.95 -39.44 15.76
C LEU A 782 -10.17 -39.82 14.29
N THR A 783 -11.33 -39.46 13.72
CA THR A 783 -11.65 -39.65 12.31
C THR A 783 -11.35 -38.39 11.50
N GLY A 784 -11.53 -37.20 12.07
CA GLY A 784 -11.37 -35.90 11.44
C GLY A 784 -12.51 -35.56 10.48
N ILE A 785 -12.73 -34.26 10.25
CA ILE A 785 -13.84 -33.75 9.43
C ILE A 785 -13.82 -34.36 8.02
N ASP A 786 -14.95 -34.93 7.59
CA ASP A 786 -15.17 -35.36 6.21
C ASP A 786 -15.59 -34.17 5.35
N HIS A 787 -16.67 -33.49 5.72
CA HIS A 787 -17.18 -32.29 5.06
C HIS A 787 -17.96 -31.37 6.02
N TYR A 788 -18.26 -30.18 5.52
CA TYR A 788 -19.22 -29.26 6.12
C TYR A 788 -20.45 -29.11 5.22
N GLU A 789 -21.59 -28.78 5.83
CA GLU A 789 -22.81 -28.38 5.13
C GLU A 789 -23.29 -27.02 5.64
N ILE A 790 -23.90 -26.20 4.76
CA ILE A 790 -24.42 -24.87 5.11
C ILE A 790 -25.86 -24.70 4.62
N LYS A 791 -26.68 -23.93 5.35
CA LYS A 791 -28.03 -23.51 4.90
C LYS A 791 -28.46 -22.15 5.46
N ARG A 792 -29.29 -21.42 4.69
CA ARG A 792 -29.70 -20.02 4.97
C ARG A 792 -31.01 -19.88 5.76
N ILE A 793 -31.78 -20.95 5.92
CA ILE A 793 -33.02 -21.02 6.71
C ILE A 793 -33.14 -22.44 7.30
N TYR A 794 -33.81 -22.60 8.46
CA TYR A 794 -34.04 -23.92 9.07
C TYR A 794 -34.68 -24.95 8.10
N PHE A 795 -35.58 -24.51 7.22
CA PHE A 795 -36.32 -25.33 6.26
C PHE A 795 -35.72 -25.42 4.85
N SER A 796 -34.58 -24.76 4.57
CA SER A 796 -33.88 -24.95 3.28
C SER A 796 -33.00 -26.20 3.31
N SER A 797 -32.81 -26.84 2.16
CA SER A 797 -31.86 -27.95 2.00
C SER A 797 -30.44 -27.56 2.41
N TRP A 798 -29.70 -28.53 2.95
CA TRP A 798 -28.27 -28.40 3.21
C TRP A 798 -27.49 -28.35 1.88
N ILE A 799 -26.49 -27.47 1.81
CA ILE A 799 -25.52 -27.37 0.72
C ILE A 799 -24.21 -27.94 1.25
N ASN A 800 -23.76 -29.06 0.71
CA ASN A 800 -22.45 -29.62 1.01
C ASN A 800 -21.36 -28.75 0.37
N VAL A 801 -20.37 -28.30 1.16
CA VAL A 801 -19.28 -27.40 0.72
C VAL A 801 -17.90 -28.07 0.80
N GLY A 802 -17.87 -29.40 0.93
CA GLY A 802 -16.65 -30.18 1.12
C GLY A 802 -15.91 -29.75 2.39
N LYS A 803 -14.58 -29.65 2.32
CA LYS A 803 -13.73 -29.22 3.44
C LYS A 803 -13.49 -27.71 3.50
N SER A 804 -14.28 -26.92 2.77
CA SER A 804 -14.21 -25.45 2.82
C SER A 804 -14.56 -24.97 4.22
N THR A 805 -13.71 -24.14 4.82
CA THR A 805 -13.94 -23.47 6.13
C THR A 805 -14.65 -22.12 5.98
N TYR A 806 -15.21 -21.85 4.81
CA TYR A 806 -16.00 -20.67 4.49
C TYR A 806 -16.98 -20.94 3.36
N PHE A 807 -17.99 -20.08 3.23
CA PHE A 807 -18.90 -20.02 2.10
C PHE A 807 -19.36 -18.58 1.88
N GLU A 808 -19.58 -18.21 0.63
CA GLU A 808 -20.02 -16.87 0.25
C GLU A 808 -21.50 -16.88 -0.15
N LEU A 809 -22.30 -16.12 0.58
CA LEU A 809 -23.72 -15.91 0.31
C LEU A 809 -23.88 -14.61 -0.47
N SER A 810 -24.13 -14.71 -1.76
CA SER A 810 -24.34 -13.57 -2.67
C SER A 810 -25.82 -13.39 -3.05
N GLY A 811 -26.15 -12.20 -3.57
CA GLY A 811 -27.54 -11.87 -3.96
C GLY A 811 -28.48 -11.74 -2.76
N LEU A 812 -27.96 -11.32 -1.61
CA LEU A 812 -28.76 -11.02 -0.42
C LEU A 812 -29.41 -9.64 -0.58
N SER A 813 -30.73 -9.57 -0.39
CA SER A 813 -31.43 -8.31 -0.19
C SER A 813 -31.27 -7.85 1.26
N ASP A 814 -31.67 -6.61 1.52
CA ASP A 814 -31.75 -6.05 2.88
C ASP A 814 -32.63 -6.93 3.80
N GLY A 815 -32.27 -6.95 5.09
CA GLY A 815 -32.94 -7.73 6.14
C GLY A 815 -32.03 -8.73 6.87
N THR A 816 -32.59 -9.40 7.89
CA THR A 816 -31.87 -10.33 8.77
C THR A 816 -31.90 -11.77 8.27
N TYR A 817 -30.76 -12.45 8.38
CA TYR A 817 -30.53 -13.84 7.98
C TYR A 817 -30.05 -14.69 9.17
N THR A 818 -30.35 -15.99 9.14
CA THR A 818 -29.84 -16.98 10.10
C THR A 818 -29.18 -18.12 9.34
N VAL A 819 -27.87 -18.25 9.46
CA VAL A 819 -27.10 -19.28 8.75
C VAL A 819 -26.69 -20.39 9.70
N TYR A 820 -26.94 -21.62 9.29
CA TYR A 820 -26.53 -22.83 10.01
C TYR A 820 -25.35 -23.45 9.27
N VAL A 821 -24.31 -23.85 10.01
CA VAL A 821 -23.17 -24.62 9.52
C VAL A 821 -23.11 -25.92 10.30
N LYS A 822 -23.06 -27.05 9.59
CA LYS A 822 -22.90 -28.39 10.14
C LYS A 822 -21.51 -28.91 9.82
N ALA A 823 -20.86 -29.56 10.79
CA ALA A 823 -19.69 -30.39 10.56
C ALA A 823 -20.10 -31.86 10.61
N VAL A 824 -19.53 -32.67 9.70
CA VAL A 824 -19.73 -34.12 9.63
C VAL A 824 -18.35 -34.78 9.56
N ASP A 825 -18.10 -35.77 10.43
CA ASP A 825 -16.88 -36.57 10.40
C ASP A 825 -16.97 -37.74 9.40
N LYS A 826 -15.93 -38.57 9.31
CA LYS A 826 -15.91 -39.73 8.40
C LYS A 826 -16.79 -40.91 8.85
N ASN A 827 -17.31 -40.86 10.07
CA ASN A 827 -18.17 -41.88 10.67
C ASN A 827 -19.65 -41.46 10.72
N HIS A 828 -19.95 -40.29 10.17
CA HIS A 828 -21.26 -39.65 10.12
C HIS A 828 -21.80 -39.18 11.49
N ASN A 829 -20.93 -38.95 12.48
CA ASN A 829 -21.31 -38.13 13.62
C ASN A 829 -21.37 -36.66 13.14
N GLU A 830 -22.39 -35.92 13.57
CA GLU A 830 -22.64 -34.54 13.11
C GLU A 830 -22.90 -33.56 14.26
N ASN A 831 -22.55 -32.29 14.04
CA ASN A 831 -22.75 -31.21 14.99
C ASN A 831 -23.05 -29.90 14.24
N ILE A 832 -23.87 -29.00 14.82
CA ILE A 832 -24.41 -27.81 14.15
C ILE A 832 -24.13 -26.55 14.97
N SER A 833 -23.58 -25.53 14.32
CA SER A 833 -23.48 -24.15 14.80
C SER A 833 -24.38 -23.23 13.96
N PHE A 834 -24.73 -22.05 14.47
CA PHE A 834 -25.49 -21.04 13.72
C PHE A 834 -25.09 -19.62 14.11
N VAL A 835 -25.40 -18.66 13.23
CA VAL A 835 -25.20 -17.21 13.44
C VAL A 835 -26.32 -16.41 12.81
N THR A 836 -26.69 -15.27 13.41
CA THR A 836 -27.55 -14.24 12.80
C THR A 836 -26.76 -13.01 12.38
N PHE A 837 -27.16 -12.40 11.25
CA PHE A 837 -26.62 -11.14 10.75
C PHE A 837 -27.66 -10.41 9.90
N THR A 838 -27.51 -9.09 9.74
CA THR A 838 -28.35 -8.26 8.87
C THR A 838 -27.55 -7.78 7.67
N ILE A 839 -28.17 -7.81 6.48
CA ILE A 839 -27.71 -7.07 5.30
C ILE A 839 -28.50 -5.77 5.23
N ASP A 840 -27.82 -4.69 4.90
CA ASP A 840 -28.41 -3.36 4.81
C ASP A 840 -27.59 -2.53 3.81
N THR A 841 -28.10 -2.42 2.59
CA THR A 841 -27.52 -1.66 1.47
C THR A 841 -28.22 -0.31 1.25
N SER A 842 -29.06 0.10 2.20
CA SER A 842 -29.72 1.40 2.25
C SER A 842 -28.67 2.53 2.34
N LEU A 843 -28.97 3.73 1.84
CA LEU A 843 -28.24 4.93 2.28
C LEU A 843 -29.13 5.69 3.27
N PRO A 844 -28.63 6.09 4.44
CA PRO A 844 -29.44 6.81 5.43
C PRO A 844 -29.96 8.14 4.85
N GLU A 845 -31.21 8.49 5.14
CA GLU A 845 -31.75 9.81 4.82
C GLU A 845 -31.22 10.86 5.81
N ILE A 846 -30.94 12.07 5.32
CA ILE A 846 -30.52 13.21 6.15
C ILE A 846 -30.97 14.55 5.56
N THR A 847 -31.39 15.49 6.40
CA THR A 847 -31.80 16.85 6.01
C THR A 847 -31.49 17.87 7.11
N ILE A 848 -30.78 18.94 6.76
CA ILE A 848 -30.49 20.07 7.66
C ILE A 848 -31.71 21.01 7.73
N ILE A 849 -32.05 21.44 8.94
CA ILE A 849 -33.23 22.27 9.27
C ILE A 849 -32.81 23.72 9.57
N THR A 850 -31.70 23.92 10.31
CA THR A 850 -31.11 25.25 10.53
C THR A 850 -29.58 25.19 10.47
N PRO A 851 -28.89 26.26 10.01
CA PRO A 851 -29.44 27.44 9.33
C PRO A 851 -30.10 27.10 7.99
N SER A 852 -30.77 28.06 7.37
CA SER A 852 -31.33 27.92 6.02
C SER A 852 -30.31 28.37 4.96
N GLU A 853 -30.39 27.79 3.76
CA GLU A 853 -29.48 28.10 2.65
C GLU A 853 -29.49 29.60 2.32
N GLY A 854 -28.30 30.20 2.36
CA GLY A 854 -28.07 31.62 2.12
C GLY A 854 -28.37 32.57 3.30
N SER A 855 -28.68 32.07 4.51
CA SER A 855 -29.03 32.94 5.65
C SER A 855 -27.85 33.83 6.08
N LEU A 856 -28.10 35.12 6.32
CA LEU A 856 -27.14 36.08 6.86
C LEU A 856 -27.34 36.21 8.39
N LEU A 857 -26.26 36.13 9.17
CA LEU A 857 -26.29 36.09 10.63
C LEU A 857 -25.25 37.04 11.24
N GLY A 858 -25.69 37.93 12.14
CA GLY A 858 -24.83 38.91 12.84
C GLY A 858 -24.11 38.40 14.09
N ASN A 859 -23.96 37.08 14.25
CA ASN A 859 -23.32 36.47 15.42
C ASN A 859 -22.30 35.42 14.99
N SER A 860 -21.14 35.39 15.63
CA SER A 860 -20.10 34.39 15.41
C SER A 860 -20.42 33.02 16.04
N THR A 861 -21.60 32.87 16.67
CA THR A 861 -22.13 31.59 17.14
C THR A 861 -23.47 31.25 16.46
N VAL A 862 -23.58 30.02 15.94
CA VAL A 862 -24.74 29.52 15.16
C VAL A 862 -25.10 28.10 15.59
N GLN A 863 -26.40 27.86 15.82
CA GLN A 863 -26.93 26.52 16.14
C GLN A 863 -27.39 25.79 14.86
N ILE A 864 -26.75 24.65 14.59
CA ILE A 864 -27.03 23.75 13.48
C ILE A 864 -27.99 22.67 13.97
N LYS A 865 -29.04 22.35 13.19
CA LYS A 865 -29.99 21.27 13.49
C LYS A 865 -30.35 20.49 12.23
N TRP A 866 -30.58 19.18 12.37
CA TRP A 866 -30.94 18.28 11.27
C TRP A 866 -31.85 17.17 11.75
N ILE A 867 -32.34 16.36 10.81
CA ILE A 867 -32.94 15.05 11.04
C ILE A 867 -32.29 14.03 10.12
N GLY A 868 -32.33 12.76 10.51
CA GLY A 868 -31.93 11.63 9.69
C GLY A 868 -32.47 10.32 10.24
N SER A 869 -32.53 9.32 9.37
CA SER A 869 -33.13 8.01 9.62
C SER A 869 -32.66 7.01 8.57
N ASP A 870 -32.56 5.73 8.94
CA ASP A 870 -32.42 4.65 7.97
C ASP A 870 -33.69 3.77 7.93
N ALA A 871 -33.84 2.98 6.86
CA ALA A 871 -35.00 2.12 6.60
C ALA A 871 -34.82 0.65 7.03
N THR A 872 -33.59 0.17 7.19
CA THR A 872 -33.24 -1.23 7.46
C THR A 872 -32.49 -1.38 8.79
N SER A 873 -31.62 -0.43 9.16
CA SER A 873 -31.00 -0.34 10.49
C SER A 873 -31.33 0.99 11.19
N ASP A 874 -30.42 1.50 12.01
CA ASP A 874 -30.56 2.74 12.78
C ASP A 874 -29.31 3.61 12.53
N ILE A 875 -29.43 4.94 12.67
CA ILE A 875 -28.28 5.84 12.50
C ILE A 875 -27.30 5.62 13.65
N GLU A 876 -26.16 4.96 13.42
CA GLU A 876 -25.15 4.71 14.44
C GLU A 876 -24.54 6.02 14.96
N TYR A 877 -24.24 6.96 14.05
CA TYR A 877 -23.77 8.30 14.39
C TYR A 877 -23.95 9.31 13.25
N TYR A 878 -23.89 10.59 13.61
CA TYR A 878 -23.65 11.69 12.68
C TYR A 878 -22.20 12.18 12.77
N GLU A 879 -21.70 12.73 11.66
CA GLU A 879 -20.48 13.56 11.67
C GLU A 879 -20.82 14.99 11.21
N ILE A 880 -20.24 16.00 11.85
CA ILE A 880 -20.33 17.41 11.42
C ILE A 880 -18.97 17.91 10.92
N LYS A 881 -18.99 18.76 9.89
CA LYS A 881 -17.82 19.43 9.32
C LYS A 881 -18.18 20.86 8.92
N LEU A 882 -17.27 21.80 9.13
CA LEU A 882 -17.41 23.21 8.70
C LEU A 882 -16.39 23.51 7.60
N ASP A 883 -16.83 24.04 6.48
CA ASP A 883 -16.01 24.45 5.33
C ASP A 883 -15.08 23.33 4.82
N SER A 884 -13.79 23.44 5.15
CA SER A 884 -12.72 22.50 4.82
C SER A 884 -12.09 21.87 6.08
N SER A 885 -12.79 21.89 7.23
CA SER A 885 -12.36 21.20 8.45
C SER A 885 -12.35 19.68 8.27
N ILE A 886 -11.78 18.98 9.26
CA ILE A 886 -12.06 17.55 9.45
C ILE A 886 -13.52 17.32 9.84
N TRP A 887 -14.00 16.11 9.60
CA TRP A 887 -15.25 15.60 10.18
C TRP A 887 -15.08 15.36 11.68
N ILE A 888 -16.14 15.63 12.44
CA ILE A 888 -16.24 15.43 13.88
C ILE A 888 -17.43 14.51 14.13
N ASN A 889 -17.16 13.27 14.55
CA ASN A 889 -18.20 12.36 15.01
C ASN A 889 -18.83 12.90 16.31
N ILE A 890 -20.16 13.00 16.32
CA ILE A 890 -20.96 13.59 17.39
C ILE A 890 -22.01 12.62 17.96
N GLY A 891 -21.93 11.34 17.60
CA GLY A 891 -22.92 10.32 17.98
C GLY A 891 -24.31 10.60 17.37
N LYS A 892 -25.36 10.11 18.02
CA LYS A 892 -26.76 10.23 17.54
C LYS A 892 -27.44 11.58 17.86
N VAL A 893 -26.69 12.65 18.15
CA VAL A 893 -27.28 13.99 18.37
C VAL A 893 -27.79 14.57 17.06
N THR A 894 -28.82 15.42 17.12
CA THR A 894 -29.44 16.07 15.94
C THR A 894 -29.29 17.60 15.94
N GLU A 895 -28.48 18.13 16.86
CA GLU A 895 -28.11 19.54 16.93
C GLU A 895 -26.66 19.73 17.39
N TYR A 896 -26.03 20.83 16.96
CA TYR A 896 -24.66 21.21 17.30
C TYR A 896 -24.48 22.73 17.28
N GLU A 897 -23.61 23.28 18.13
CA GLU A 897 -23.30 24.71 18.14
C GLU A 897 -21.90 24.96 17.55
N LEU A 898 -21.84 25.79 16.51
CA LEU A 898 -20.59 26.33 15.97
C LEU A 898 -20.35 27.70 16.61
N SER A 899 -19.16 27.97 17.14
CA SER A 899 -18.82 29.22 17.82
C SER A 899 -17.47 29.79 17.37
N GLY A 900 -17.33 31.11 17.43
CA GLY A 900 -16.11 31.80 16.99
C GLY A 900 -15.93 31.88 15.47
N LEU A 901 -17.03 31.80 14.71
CA LEU A 901 -17.02 31.97 13.26
C LEU A 901 -16.51 33.37 12.88
N ILE A 902 -15.75 33.43 11.78
CA ILE A 902 -15.25 34.67 11.20
C ILE A 902 -16.29 35.26 10.24
N ASP A 903 -16.13 36.52 9.86
CA ASP A 903 -16.96 37.09 8.80
C ASP A 903 -16.64 36.40 7.46
N GLY A 904 -17.45 35.44 7.05
CA GLY A 904 -17.34 34.72 5.78
C GLY A 904 -18.66 34.11 5.31
N PRO A 905 -18.76 33.69 4.03
CA PRO A 905 -19.61 32.57 3.69
C PRO A 905 -19.02 31.29 4.33
N HIS A 906 -19.89 30.49 4.93
CA HIS A 906 -19.58 29.26 5.62
C HIS A 906 -20.52 28.15 5.14
N THR A 907 -20.00 26.95 4.90
CA THR A 907 -20.81 25.76 4.54
C THR A 907 -20.63 24.69 5.60
N VAL A 908 -21.70 24.36 6.32
CA VAL A 908 -21.72 23.20 7.21
C VAL A 908 -22.18 21.96 6.45
N TYR A 909 -21.51 20.84 6.70
CA TYR A 909 -21.84 19.53 6.19
C TYR A 909 -22.20 18.63 7.37
N ILE A 910 -23.28 17.87 7.26
CA ILE A 910 -23.62 16.78 8.18
C ILE A 910 -23.65 15.48 7.39
N LYS A 911 -22.98 14.46 7.90
CA LYS A 911 -23.04 13.08 7.44
C LYS A 911 -23.92 12.27 8.39
N ALA A 912 -24.80 11.43 7.86
CA ALA A 912 -25.39 10.32 8.58
C ALA A 912 -24.61 9.03 8.26
N VAL A 913 -24.34 8.21 9.28
CA VAL A 913 -23.78 6.85 9.14
C VAL A 913 -24.64 5.88 9.93
N ASP A 914 -25.12 4.83 9.26
CA ASP A 914 -25.96 3.79 9.85
C ASP A 914 -25.15 2.69 10.58
N SER A 915 -25.83 1.72 11.19
CA SER A 915 -25.17 0.59 11.86
C SER A 915 -24.53 -0.43 10.89
N ALA A 916 -24.80 -0.33 9.58
CA ALA A 916 -24.10 -1.07 8.51
C ALA A 916 -22.82 -0.38 8.02
N ASN A 917 -22.65 0.90 8.39
CA ASN A 917 -21.63 1.83 7.90
C ASN A 917 -21.82 2.24 6.42
N ASN A 918 -23.06 2.35 5.92
CA ASN A 918 -23.35 3.19 4.75
C ASN A 918 -23.33 4.67 5.16
N GLU A 919 -23.01 5.58 4.24
CA GLU A 919 -22.94 7.02 4.53
C GLU A 919 -23.71 7.88 3.51
N ASN A 920 -24.32 8.96 4.00
CA ASN A 920 -24.95 10.00 3.19
C ASN A 920 -24.67 11.39 3.77
N VAL A 921 -24.61 12.43 2.93
CA VAL A 921 -24.18 13.78 3.32
C VAL A 921 -25.18 14.85 2.85
N SER A 922 -25.61 15.69 3.80
CA SER A 922 -26.30 16.95 3.53
C SER A 922 -25.38 18.13 3.84
N SER A 923 -25.62 19.28 3.22
CA SER A 923 -24.87 20.52 3.47
C SER A 923 -25.73 21.76 3.30
N VAL A 924 -25.42 22.83 4.03
CA VAL A 924 -26.06 24.15 3.88
C VAL A 924 -25.03 25.27 4.03
N THR A 925 -25.16 26.32 3.20
CA THR A 925 -24.30 27.51 3.21
C THR A 925 -25.02 28.69 3.86
N PHE A 926 -24.30 29.47 4.66
CA PHE A 926 -24.79 30.65 5.37
C PHE A 926 -23.66 31.70 5.50
N ASN A 927 -23.99 32.97 5.75
CA ASN A 927 -23.02 34.06 5.81
C ASN A 927 -22.98 34.69 7.21
N ILE A 928 -21.78 34.96 7.71
CA ILE A 928 -21.53 35.73 8.94
C ILE A 928 -21.09 37.15 8.62
N ASP A 929 -21.59 38.11 9.42
CA ASP A 929 -21.16 39.51 9.44
C ASP A 929 -21.33 40.09 10.85
N ALA A 930 -20.33 39.91 11.71
CA ALA A 930 -20.33 40.32 13.12
C ALA A 930 -19.43 41.56 13.38
N THR A 931 -19.04 42.30 12.34
CA THR A 931 -18.21 43.51 12.44
C THR A 931 -19.08 44.78 12.46
N PRO A 932 -19.03 45.59 13.53
CA PRO A 932 -19.78 46.85 13.59
C PRO A 932 -19.41 47.88 12.51
N PRO A 933 -20.39 48.70 12.04
CA PRO A 933 -20.17 49.69 11.01
C PRO A 933 -19.21 50.81 11.44
N ASN A 934 -18.43 51.36 10.50
CA ASN A 934 -17.61 52.55 10.77
C ASN A 934 -18.48 53.81 10.69
N LEU A 935 -18.29 54.77 11.62
CA LEU A 935 -19.12 55.96 11.77
C LEU A 935 -18.31 57.14 12.34
N TRP A 936 -18.55 58.35 11.83
CA TRP A 936 -18.01 59.59 12.40
C TRP A 936 -18.88 60.82 12.08
N ILE A 937 -18.87 61.80 12.98
CA ILE A 937 -19.56 63.10 12.80
C ILE A 937 -18.63 64.05 12.01
N THR A 938 -19.22 64.87 11.13
CA THR A 938 -18.53 65.82 10.24
C THR A 938 -18.84 67.28 10.52
N SER A 939 -19.95 67.58 11.21
CA SER A 939 -20.30 68.88 11.79
C SER A 939 -21.31 68.64 12.93
N PRO A 940 -21.33 69.44 14.02
CA PRO A 940 -20.37 70.48 14.39
C PRO A 940 -18.99 69.89 14.76
N PHE A 941 -17.96 70.75 14.81
CA PHE A 941 -16.63 70.37 15.30
C PHE A 941 -16.52 70.57 16.81
N LYS A 942 -15.63 69.82 17.47
CA LYS A 942 -15.56 69.79 18.94
C LYS A 942 -15.30 71.19 19.53
N GLY A 943 -16.21 71.65 20.37
CA GLY A 943 -16.12 72.95 21.05
C GLY A 943 -16.42 74.18 20.18
N SER A 944 -16.96 73.99 18.97
CA SER A 944 -17.46 75.12 18.16
C SER A 944 -18.68 75.78 18.80
N LEU A 945 -18.81 77.10 18.63
CA LEU A 945 -19.91 77.94 19.15
C LEU A 945 -20.94 78.19 18.03
N HIS A 946 -22.22 78.15 18.39
CA HIS A 946 -23.36 78.25 17.46
C HIS A 946 -24.53 79.02 18.10
N PRO A 947 -25.49 79.53 17.30
CA PRO A 947 -26.76 80.05 17.82
C PRO A 947 -27.70 78.87 18.23
N PRO A 948 -28.92 79.13 18.73
CA PRO A 948 -29.90 78.11 19.17
C PRO A 948 -30.38 77.09 18.13
N THR A 949 -29.82 77.08 16.92
CA THR A 949 -30.16 76.14 15.84
C THR A 949 -28.88 75.58 15.24
N VAL A 950 -28.70 74.27 15.33
CA VAL A 950 -27.45 73.57 15.00
C VAL A 950 -27.72 72.40 14.06
N GLU A 951 -27.08 72.41 12.90
CA GLU A 951 -27.08 71.28 11.97
C GLU A 951 -25.93 70.31 12.29
N VAL A 952 -26.30 69.05 12.51
CA VAL A 952 -25.37 67.94 12.75
C VAL A 952 -25.33 67.08 11.50
N THR A 953 -24.12 66.77 11.00
CA THR A 953 -23.90 65.93 9.81
C THR A 953 -22.89 64.83 10.10
N TRP A 954 -23.04 63.65 9.49
CA TRP A 954 -22.18 62.49 9.74
C TRP A 954 -21.98 61.63 8.50
N LYS A 955 -21.05 60.68 8.60
CA LYS A 955 -20.83 59.63 7.60
C LYS A 955 -20.62 58.30 8.29
N GLY A 956 -21.28 57.26 7.79
CA GLY A 956 -20.96 55.88 8.12
C GLY A 956 -20.86 55.01 6.87
N THR A 957 -20.10 53.92 7.03
CA THR A 957 -19.81 52.90 6.04
C THR A 957 -19.60 51.55 6.74
N ASP A 958 -20.36 50.55 6.32
CA ASP A 958 -19.91 49.15 6.41
C ASP A 958 -19.46 48.68 5.01
N ARG A 959 -18.61 47.64 4.97
CA ARG A 959 -17.97 47.04 3.80
C ARG A 959 -18.71 45.81 3.25
N ARG A 960 -19.56 45.12 4.04
CA ARG A 960 -20.14 43.82 3.69
C ARG A 960 -21.65 43.89 3.45
N THR A 961 -22.43 44.29 4.45
CA THR A 961 -23.90 44.44 4.36
C THR A 961 -24.32 45.89 4.14
N GLY A 962 -23.47 46.84 4.52
CA GLY A 962 -23.73 48.28 4.41
C GLY A 962 -24.70 48.80 5.48
N ILE A 963 -24.79 50.13 5.62
CA ILE A 963 -25.63 50.74 6.65
C ILE A 963 -27.12 50.51 6.34
N ALA A 964 -27.85 49.92 7.28
CA ALA A 964 -29.31 49.80 7.25
C ALA A 964 -29.98 51.13 7.65
N HIS A 965 -29.60 51.71 8.79
CA HIS A 965 -30.09 53.02 9.24
C HIS A 965 -29.13 53.72 10.22
N TYR A 966 -29.44 54.96 10.59
CA TYR A 966 -28.75 55.74 11.62
C TYR A 966 -29.76 56.33 12.62
N GLU A 967 -29.40 56.32 13.91
CA GLU A 967 -30.15 57.04 14.95
C GLU A 967 -29.35 58.25 15.44
N ILE A 968 -30.04 59.30 15.92
CA ILE A 968 -29.40 60.46 16.55
C ILE A 968 -30.10 60.85 17.86
N ARG A 969 -29.36 61.41 18.81
CA ARG A 969 -29.91 62.08 20.00
C ARG A 969 -29.01 63.23 20.47
N LEU A 970 -29.60 64.19 21.17
CA LEU A 970 -28.89 65.21 21.92
C LEU A 970 -28.89 64.87 23.42
N ASP A 971 -27.77 65.10 24.07
CA ASP A 971 -27.52 64.92 25.51
C ASP A 971 -28.03 63.56 26.03
N SER A 972 -28.88 63.57 27.05
CA SER A 972 -29.53 62.40 27.65
C SER A 972 -30.85 62.00 26.98
N GLY A 973 -31.19 62.61 25.83
CA GLY A 973 -32.45 62.40 25.12
C GLY A 973 -32.64 60.99 24.53
N THR A 974 -33.83 60.78 23.98
CA THR A 974 -34.19 59.56 23.24
C THR A 974 -33.52 59.51 21.87
N TRP A 975 -33.15 58.31 21.43
CA TRP A 975 -32.74 58.05 20.06
C TRP A 975 -33.90 58.30 19.08
N THR A 976 -33.59 58.94 17.97
CA THR A 976 -34.49 59.21 16.84
C THR A 976 -33.91 58.54 15.61
N ASP A 977 -34.61 57.58 15.02
CA ASP A 977 -34.24 57.00 13.72
C ASP A 977 -34.34 58.07 12.62
N THR A 978 -33.30 58.13 11.78
CA THR A 978 -33.18 59.05 10.64
C THR A 978 -33.11 58.30 9.31
N GLY A 979 -33.37 56.98 9.31
CA GLY A 979 -33.24 56.11 8.15
C GLY A 979 -31.80 56.14 7.64
N LYS A 980 -31.61 56.32 6.31
CA LYS A 980 -30.29 56.49 5.71
C LYS A 980 -29.84 57.96 5.58
N SER A 981 -30.45 58.88 6.33
CA SER A 981 -30.00 60.28 6.39
C SER A 981 -28.56 60.38 6.92
N ARG A 982 -27.91 61.49 6.59
CA ARG A 982 -26.56 61.86 7.05
C ARG A 982 -26.53 63.25 7.69
N MET A 983 -27.71 63.80 7.97
CA MET A 983 -27.89 65.11 8.60
C MET A 983 -29.17 65.16 9.44
N TYR A 984 -29.15 65.99 10.48
CA TYR A 984 -30.29 66.32 11.33
C TYR A 984 -30.09 67.71 11.94
N GLN A 985 -31.15 68.47 12.14
CA GLN A 985 -31.09 69.82 12.69
C GLN A 985 -31.79 69.88 14.05
N PHE A 986 -31.09 70.38 15.05
CA PHE A 986 -31.66 70.74 16.35
C PHE A 986 -32.02 72.23 16.35
N VAL A 987 -33.13 72.59 16.98
CA VAL A 987 -33.69 73.95 17.06
C VAL A 987 -34.13 74.26 18.49
N GLY A 988 -34.00 75.52 18.91
CA GLY A 988 -34.38 75.96 20.25
C GLY A 988 -33.44 75.48 21.36
N LEU A 989 -32.15 75.35 21.07
CA LEU A 989 -31.14 74.98 22.06
C LEU A 989 -30.84 76.13 23.03
N THR A 990 -30.45 75.79 24.26
CA THR A 990 -30.18 76.71 25.36
C THR A 990 -28.68 76.98 25.53
N ASP A 991 -28.32 78.10 26.15
CA ASP A 991 -26.92 78.42 26.49
C ASP A 991 -26.22 77.28 27.23
N GLY A 992 -25.01 76.92 26.78
CA GLY A 992 -24.18 75.93 27.45
C GLY A 992 -23.35 75.05 26.52
N GLU A 993 -22.94 73.89 27.03
CA GLU A 993 -22.25 72.84 26.27
C GLU A 993 -23.17 71.63 26.10
N HIS A 994 -23.45 71.28 24.85
CA HIS A 994 -24.27 70.14 24.45
C HIS A 994 -23.39 69.03 23.87
N ILE A 995 -23.86 67.77 23.96
CA ILE A 995 -23.26 66.61 23.32
C ILE A 995 -24.27 65.93 22.39
N VAL A 996 -23.92 65.77 21.12
CA VAL A 996 -24.74 64.97 20.18
C VAL A 996 -24.13 63.59 20.02
N TYR A 997 -24.99 62.55 20.05
CA TYR A 997 -24.64 61.17 19.75
C TYR A 997 -25.28 60.74 18.43
N VAL A 998 -24.54 60.02 17.59
CA VAL A 998 -25.06 59.34 16.39
C VAL A 998 -24.75 57.84 16.51
N LYS A 999 -25.72 57.00 16.16
CA LYS A 999 -25.57 55.55 15.95
C LYS A 999 -25.68 55.22 14.47
N ALA A 1000 -24.99 54.18 14.01
CA ALA A 1000 -25.25 53.48 12.76
C ALA A 1000 -25.53 52.01 13.04
N VAL A 1001 -26.45 51.41 12.28
CA VAL A 1001 -26.75 49.97 12.31
C VAL A 1001 -26.60 49.42 10.90
N ASP A 1002 -25.91 48.30 10.74
CA ASP A 1002 -25.70 47.63 9.44
C ASP A 1002 -26.82 46.66 9.06
N GLY A 1003 -26.63 45.91 7.95
CA GLY A 1003 -27.61 44.95 7.45
C GLY A 1003 -27.58 43.57 8.11
N ALA A 1004 -26.64 43.31 9.03
CA ALA A 1004 -26.61 42.12 9.88
C ALA A 1004 -27.11 42.40 11.31
N GLY A 1005 -27.18 43.67 11.70
CA GLY A 1005 -27.71 44.16 12.98
C GLY A 1005 -26.66 44.70 13.94
N ASN A 1006 -25.39 44.86 13.52
CA ASN A 1006 -24.35 45.38 14.41
C ASN A 1006 -24.47 46.91 14.56
N GLU A 1007 -24.24 47.42 15.77
CA GLU A 1007 -24.33 48.84 16.09
C GLU A 1007 -22.97 49.50 16.34
N ALA A 1008 -22.80 50.75 15.89
CA ALA A 1008 -21.68 51.61 16.28
C ALA A 1008 -22.18 53.00 16.69
N VAL A 1009 -21.60 53.58 17.75
CA VAL A 1009 -22.00 54.89 18.32
C VAL A 1009 -20.79 55.83 18.43
N VAL A 1010 -21.00 57.09 18.05
CA VAL A 1010 -20.03 58.19 18.24
C VAL A 1010 -20.70 59.42 18.85
N SER A 1011 -19.92 60.38 19.34
CA SER A 1011 -20.43 61.65 19.83
C SER A 1011 -19.44 62.81 19.68
N ILE A 1012 -19.95 64.05 19.75
CA ILE A 1012 -19.13 65.27 19.75
C ILE A 1012 -19.80 66.37 20.60
N THR A 1013 -19.00 67.18 21.30
CA THR A 1013 -19.48 68.34 22.07
C THR A 1013 -19.38 69.64 21.29
N PHE A 1014 -20.36 70.52 21.45
CA PHE A 1014 -20.39 71.88 20.91
C PHE A 1014 -21.03 72.83 21.93
N ARG A 1015 -20.95 74.13 21.70
CA ARG A 1015 -21.53 75.15 22.57
C ARG A 1015 -22.57 75.98 21.85
N VAL A 1016 -23.58 76.38 22.60
CA VAL A 1016 -24.67 77.25 22.14
C VAL A 1016 -24.65 78.53 22.97
N ASP A 1017 -24.92 79.64 22.31
CA ASP A 1017 -25.19 80.94 22.91
C ASP A 1017 -26.44 81.54 22.26
N ALA A 1018 -27.51 81.69 23.04
CA ALA A 1018 -28.82 82.16 22.59
C ALA A 1018 -29.03 83.66 22.81
N THR A 1019 -28.09 84.34 23.47
CA THR A 1019 -28.25 85.73 23.88
C THR A 1019 -27.87 86.67 22.73
N PRO A 1020 -28.76 87.56 22.25
CA PRO A 1020 -28.38 88.57 21.27
C PRO A 1020 -27.67 89.77 21.90
N PRO A 1021 -26.71 90.40 21.21
CA PRO A 1021 -26.04 91.60 21.69
C PRO A 1021 -27.02 92.79 21.79
N GLU A 1022 -26.85 93.63 22.81
CA GLU A 1022 -27.60 94.86 23.03
C GLU A 1022 -26.66 96.09 22.97
N VAL A 1023 -27.21 97.28 22.72
CA VAL A 1023 -26.47 98.55 22.90
C VAL A 1023 -26.76 99.08 24.30
N VAL A 1024 -25.72 99.14 25.14
CA VAL A 1024 -25.82 99.52 26.56
C VAL A 1024 -25.46 100.99 26.84
N GLU A 1025 -24.80 101.66 25.89
CA GLU A 1025 -24.45 103.08 25.98
C GLU A 1025 -24.39 103.70 24.58
N GLN A 1026 -24.89 104.94 24.46
CA GLN A 1026 -24.78 105.74 23.23
C GLN A 1026 -24.56 107.21 23.56
N TYR A 1027 -23.66 107.88 22.84
CA TYR A 1027 -23.30 109.29 23.01
C TYR A 1027 -22.94 109.91 21.66
N PRO A 1028 -23.18 111.20 21.40
CA PRO A 1028 -23.89 112.17 22.24
C PRO A 1028 -25.42 112.06 22.11
N MET A 1029 -26.13 112.74 23.01
CA MET A 1029 -27.59 112.86 23.03
C MET A 1029 -27.99 114.27 23.46
N GLY A 1030 -29.14 114.75 22.98
CA GLY A 1030 -29.65 116.10 23.29
C GLY A 1030 -29.60 117.06 22.11
N ASN A 1031 -29.79 118.36 22.39
CA ASN A 1031 -30.01 119.39 21.36
C ASN A 1031 -29.05 120.59 21.44
N ASP A 1032 -28.00 120.52 22.26
CA ASP A 1032 -27.03 121.59 22.46
C ASP A 1032 -25.62 120.97 22.57
N VAL A 1033 -25.26 120.17 21.56
CA VAL A 1033 -24.04 119.35 21.54
C VAL A 1033 -22.89 120.09 20.85
N PRO A 1034 -21.65 120.10 21.39
CA PRO A 1034 -20.49 120.67 20.71
C PRO A 1034 -20.26 120.10 19.30
N VAL A 1035 -19.76 120.93 18.39
CA VAL A 1035 -19.53 120.56 16.99
C VAL A 1035 -18.30 119.67 16.75
N ASP A 1036 -17.43 119.55 17.74
CA ASP A 1036 -16.21 118.73 17.77
C ASP A 1036 -16.39 117.38 18.50
N VAL A 1037 -17.64 116.96 18.70
CA VAL A 1037 -18.01 115.77 19.48
C VAL A 1037 -17.71 114.43 18.77
N GLU A 1038 -17.24 113.45 19.52
CA GLU A 1038 -17.16 112.05 19.08
C GLU A 1038 -18.47 111.29 19.35
N ILE A 1039 -18.84 110.40 18.43
CA ILE A 1039 -20.01 109.52 18.55
C ILE A 1039 -19.54 108.17 19.08
N ARG A 1040 -20.14 107.65 20.15
CA ARG A 1040 -19.71 106.42 20.84
C ARG A 1040 -20.89 105.46 21.05
N ILE A 1041 -20.66 104.17 20.82
CA ILE A 1041 -21.64 103.09 21.04
C ILE A 1041 -20.94 101.95 21.81
N THR A 1042 -21.47 101.56 22.97
CA THR A 1042 -21.00 100.40 23.73
C THR A 1042 -22.01 99.26 23.62
N PHE A 1043 -21.54 98.05 23.29
CA PHE A 1043 -22.36 96.83 23.27
C PHE A 1043 -22.25 96.04 24.58
N SER A 1044 -23.28 95.26 24.91
CA SER A 1044 -23.30 94.34 26.06
C SER A 1044 -22.13 93.35 26.03
N GLU A 1045 -21.69 92.97 24.85
CA GLU A 1045 -20.72 91.89 24.61
C GLU A 1045 -19.80 92.15 23.40
N LYS A 1046 -19.11 91.10 22.93
CA LYS A 1046 -18.12 91.20 21.85
C LYS A 1046 -18.73 90.92 20.48
N MET A 1047 -19.11 92.01 19.81
CA MET A 1047 -19.49 92.00 18.40
C MET A 1047 -18.42 91.35 17.51
N ASN A 1048 -18.85 90.54 16.54
CA ASN A 1048 -18.03 90.16 15.41
C ASN A 1048 -17.83 91.39 14.50
N GLN A 1049 -16.70 92.06 14.68
CA GLN A 1049 -16.35 93.32 14.03
C GLN A 1049 -16.44 93.27 12.49
N SER A 1050 -16.32 92.10 11.86
CA SER A 1050 -16.47 91.94 10.41
C SER A 1050 -17.90 92.15 9.90
N THR A 1051 -18.89 92.10 10.79
CA THR A 1051 -20.32 92.24 10.48
C THR A 1051 -20.89 93.63 10.82
N LEU A 1052 -20.19 94.45 11.62
CA LEU A 1052 -20.76 95.68 12.17
C LEU A 1052 -20.72 96.88 11.19
N GLN A 1053 -21.90 97.40 10.88
CA GLN A 1053 -22.13 98.60 10.09
C GLN A 1053 -22.63 99.73 11.00
N ILE A 1054 -22.03 100.91 10.86
CA ILE A 1054 -22.46 102.15 11.50
C ILE A 1054 -22.43 103.26 10.45
N ALA A 1055 -23.44 104.12 10.47
CA ALA A 1055 -23.53 105.30 9.62
C ALA A 1055 -24.06 106.50 10.40
N VAL A 1056 -23.56 107.69 10.09
CA VAL A 1056 -24.05 108.98 10.61
C VAL A 1056 -24.55 109.79 9.43
N GLU A 1057 -25.79 110.25 9.48
CA GLU A 1057 -26.48 110.86 8.34
C GLU A 1057 -25.80 112.16 7.90
N GLY A 1058 -25.34 112.21 6.65
CA GLY A 1058 -24.60 113.35 6.08
C GLY A 1058 -23.11 113.45 6.48
N VAL A 1059 -22.66 112.77 7.54
CA VAL A 1059 -21.32 112.93 8.12
C VAL A 1059 -20.36 111.82 7.67
N ARG A 1060 -19.10 112.18 7.41
CA ARG A 1060 -18.01 111.21 7.20
C ARG A 1060 -17.05 111.23 8.37
N GLY A 1061 -16.56 110.05 8.75
CA GLY A 1061 -15.65 109.84 9.86
C GLY A 1061 -15.08 108.43 9.84
N GLU A 1062 -14.10 108.18 10.70
CA GLU A 1062 -13.50 106.85 10.89
C GLU A 1062 -14.03 106.13 12.12
N ARG A 1063 -13.72 104.84 12.24
CA ARG A 1063 -14.18 103.97 13.34
C ARG A 1063 -13.01 103.30 14.05
N THR A 1064 -12.92 103.52 15.34
CA THR A 1064 -11.96 102.84 16.25
C THR A 1064 -12.71 101.99 17.27
N TRP A 1065 -12.02 101.06 17.93
CA TRP A 1065 -12.62 100.09 18.85
C TRP A 1065 -11.84 100.01 20.17
N GLU A 1066 -12.56 100.12 21.28
CA GLU A 1066 -12.07 99.90 22.63
C GLU A 1066 -12.91 98.80 23.31
N ASN A 1067 -12.41 97.56 23.24
CA ASN A 1067 -13.07 96.33 23.73
C ASN A 1067 -14.48 96.10 23.13
N ASN A 1068 -15.56 96.49 23.81
CA ASN A 1068 -16.95 96.37 23.35
C ASN A 1068 -17.52 97.72 22.85
N THR A 1069 -16.74 98.80 22.94
CA THR A 1069 -17.14 100.14 22.51
C THR A 1069 -16.54 100.45 21.14
N VAL A 1070 -17.35 101.01 20.26
CA VAL A 1070 -16.92 101.56 18.97
C VAL A 1070 -17.12 103.06 18.97
N ILE A 1071 -16.09 103.78 18.56
CA ILE A 1071 -16.04 105.24 18.49
C ILE A 1071 -16.04 105.62 17.01
N PHE A 1072 -16.96 106.50 16.62
CA PHE A 1072 -17.03 107.13 15.31
C PHE A 1072 -16.63 108.60 15.47
N THR A 1073 -15.50 108.98 14.86
CA THR A 1073 -14.94 110.33 14.95
C THR A 1073 -15.12 111.03 13.60
N PRO A 1074 -15.92 112.11 13.51
CA PRO A 1074 -16.07 112.89 12.28
C PRO A 1074 -14.73 113.42 11.75
N TYR A 1075 -14.55 113.47 10.43
CA TYR A 1075 -13.34 114.02 9.80
C TYR A 1075 -13.30 115.55 9.78
N GLU A 1076 -14.46 116.18 9.83
CA GLU A 1076 -14.66 117.64 9.89
C GLU A 1076 -15.66 117.93 11.02
N SER A 1077 -15.54 119.10 11.64
CA SER A 1077 -16.49 119.52 12.68
C SER A 1077 -17.90 119.62 12.12
N LEU A 1078 -18.89 119.25 12.94
CA LEU A 1078 -20.30 119.29 12.59
C LEU A 1078 -20.77 120.74 12.36
N GLU A 1079 -21.84 120.92 11.59
CA GLU A 1079 -22.45 122.25 11.43
C GLU A 1079 -23.19 122.65 12.71
N TYR A 1080 -23.17 123.93 13.08
CA TYR A 1080 -23.93 124.48 14.21
C TYR A 1080 -25.45 124.42 13.96
N ASN A 1081 -26.24 124.29 15.04
CA ASN A 1081 -27.71 124.23 15.03
C ASN A 1081 -28.31 123.16 14.07
N THR A 1082 -27.57 122.08 13.81
CA THR A 1082 -27.92 121.02 12.85
C THR A 1082 -28.16 119.68 13.55
N LYS A 1083 -29.17 118.93 13.09
CA LYS A 1083 -29.59 117.65 13.66
C LYS A 1083 -29.02 116.48 12.85
N TYR A 1084 -28.36 115.55 13.53
CA TYR A 1084 -27.77 114.34 12.94
C TYR A 1084 -28.42 113.06 13.49
N THR A 1085 -28.41 111.99 12.68
CA THR A 1085 -28.95 110.66 13.02
C THR A 1085 -27.86 109.59 12.86
N VAL A 1086 -27.79 108.64 13.80
CA VAL A 1086 -26.83 107.52 13.80
C VAL A 1086 -27.59 106.20 13.67
N TYR A 1087 -27.08 105.28 12.85
CA TYR A 1087 -27.61 103.92 12.63
C TYR A 1087 -26.53 102.87 12.93
N VAL A 1088 -26.93 101.71 13.46
CA VAL A 1088 -26.04 100.61 13.89
C VAL A 1088 -26.65 99.25 13.54
N ARG A 1089 -25.86 98.30 13.01
CA ARG A 1089 -26.29 96.90 12.78
C ARG A 1089 -25.11 95.92 12.76
N GLY A 1090 -25.26 94.71 13.31
CA GLY A 1090 -24.28 93.60 13.16
C GLY A 1090 -24.62 92.33 13.95
N CYS A 1091 -23.64 91.45 14.14
CA CYS A 1091 -23.76 90.20 14.91
C CYS A 1091 -22.64 90.02 15.95
N ASP A 1092 -22.87 89.16 16.95
CA ASP A 1092 -21.87 88.65 17.90
C ASP A 1092 -20.95 87.57 17.29
N LEU A 1093 -20.19 86.86 18.15
CA LEU A 1093 -19.30 85.75 17.78
C LEU A 1093 -19.99 84.38 17.63
N ALA A 1094 -21.24 84.22 18.08
CA ALA A 1094 -22.04 83.00 17.95
C ALA A 1094 -22.93 83.00 16.70
N GLY A 1095 -23.38 84.17 16.26
CA GLY A 1095 -24.26 84.42 15.11
C GLY A 1095 -25.49 85.30 15.40
N ASN A 1096 -25.78 85.68 16.66
CA ASN A 1096 -26.98 86.45 17.00
C ASN A 1096 -26.81 87.94 16.64
N SER A 1097 -27.91 88.68 16.42
CA SER A 1097 -27.89 89.96 15.71
C SER A 1097 -28.53 91.15 16.45
N VAL A 1098 -28.04 92.36 16.17
CA VAL A 1098 -28.49 93.65 16.73
C VAL A 1098 -28.67 94.72 15.64
N GLU A 1099 -29.64 95.62 15.81
CA GLU A 1099 -29.91 96.77 14.92
C GLU A 1099 -30.60 97.92 15.70
N CYS A 1100 -30.09 99.16 15.62
CA CYS A 1100 -30.66 100.33 16.32
C CYS A 1100 -30.32 101.70 15.67
N SER A 1101 -30.93 102.80 16.16
CA SER A 1101 -30.63 104.18 15.72
C SER A 1101 -31.08 105.28 16.72
N TRP A 1102 -30.42 106.44 16.72
CA TRP A 1102 -30.82 107.64 17.50
C TRP A 1102 -30.37 108.96 16.84
N SER A 1103 -30.72 110.13 17.43
CA SER A 1103 -30.34 111.46 16.91
C SER A 1103 -29.90 112.46 18.00
N PHE A 1104 -29.17 113.51 17.59
CA PHE A 1104 -28.81 114.68 18.42
C PHE A 1104 -28.71 115.99 17.59
N THR A 1105 -28.65 117.16 18.24
CA THR A 1105 -28.55 118.49 17.59
C THR A 1105 -27.42 119.34 18.21
N THR A 1106 -26.75 120.18 17.42
CA THR A 1106 -25.57 120.98 17.81
C THR A 1106 -25.87 122.41 18.32
N THR A 1107 -24.90 123.04 19.00
CA THR A 1107 -24.99 124.37 19.66
C THR A 1107 -25.15 125.58 18.70
N ASN A 1108 -25.24 126.81 19.26
CA ASN A 1108 -25.23 128.10 18.55
C ASN A 1108 -23.97 128.96 18.86
N GLU A 1109 -23.66 129.95 18.00
CA GLU A 1109 -22.30 130.48 17.77
C GLU A 1109 -21.84 131.70 18.64
N THR A 1110 -22.41 131.98 19.82
CA THR A 1110 -22.05 133.21 20.58
C THR A 1110 -21.90 133.06 22.11
N GLU A 1111 -20.68 132.82 22.60
CA GLU A 1111 -19.93 133.71 23.53
C GLU A 1111 -18.47 133.20 23.74
N GLU A 1112 -17.57 134.05 24.25
CA GLU A 1112 -16.11 133.81 24.24
C GLU A 1112 -15.51 133.52 25.65
N ARG A 1113 -14.34 132.82 25.67
CA ARG A 1113 -13.22 132.92 26.65
C ARG A 1113 -13.08 132.02 27.92
N PHE A 1114 -11.84 131.50 28.01
CA PHE A 1114 -10.93 131.35 29.18
C PHE A 1114 -11.22 130.26 30.26
N SER A 1115 -10.27 129.43 30.75
CA SER A 1115 -8.81 129.26 30.59
C SER A 1115 -8.26 128.24 31.63
N GLN A 1116 -6.97 127.86 31.54
CA GLN A 1116 -6.09 127.24 32.58
C GLN A 1116 -6.43 125.77 33.02
N GLN A 1117 -5.57 124.74 32.95
CA GLN A 1117 -4.16 124.49 33.39
C GLN A 1117 -3.91 124.53 34.92
N PRO A 1118 -2.95 123.74 35.48
CA PRO A 1118 -2.49 122.37 35.14
C PRO A 1118 -2.10 121.54 36.42
N GLU A 1119 -1.01 120.73 36.35
CA GLU A 1119 -0.27 119.96 37.40
C GLU A 1119 -0.64 118.46 37.55
N LYS A 1120 0.27 117.44 37.64
CA LYS A 1120 1.57 117.21 38.36
C LYS A 1120 1.38 116.96 39.86
N PHE A 1121 2.07 116.05 40.59
CA PHE A 1121 3.30 115.22 40.39
C PHE A 1121 3.35 114.15 41.57
N PRO A 1122 4.43 113.41 41.96
CA PRO A 1122 5.57 112.77 41.27
C PRO A 1122 6.11 111.38 41.85
N TRP A 1123 7.18 110.82 41.24
CA TRP A 1123 8.27 109.93 41.80
C TRP A 1123 7.89 108.51 42.34
N VAL A 1124 8.73 107.45 42.40
CA VAL A 1124 10.17 107.08 42.21
C VAL A 1124 10.22 105.51 42.10
N TYR A 1125 11.16 104.63 41.66
CA TYR A 1125 12.46 104.43 40.92
C TYR A 1125 12.61 102.84 40.84
N VAL A 1126 13.59 102.05 40.33
CA VAL A 1126 14.72 101.92 39.34
C VAL A 1126 15.16 100.42 39.49
N ALA A 1127 15.65 99.57 38.57
CA ALA A 1127 16.57 99.62 37.41
C ALA A 1127 16.25 98.47 36.37
N LEU A 1128 16.63 98.46 35.07
CA LEU A 1128 17.90 98.13 34.35
C LEU A 1128 18.26 96.60 34.17
N PRO A 1129 18.91 96.14 33.06
CA PRO A 1129 18.42 96.18 31.64
C PRO A 1129 18.84 95.02 30.66
N GLY A 1130 18.16 94.89 29.50
CA GLY A 1130 18.74 94.48 28.17
C GLY A 1130 18.62 93.01 27.69
N LEU A 1131 18.89 92.63 26.40
CA LEU A 1131 19.11 93.37 25.12
C LEU A 1131 19.16 92.41 23.86
N PHE A 1132 18.83 92.89 22.63
CA PHE A 1132 19.09 92.35 21.23
C PHE A 1132 18.68 90.87 20.86
N THR A 1133 18.07 90.41 19.73
CA THR A 1133 18.05 90.60 18.23
C THR A 1133 19.15 89.79 17.44
N ILE A 1134 19.09 89.40 16.13
CA ILE A 1134 18.39 89.91 14.90
C ILE A 1134 18.48 88.93 13.64
N LEU A 1135 17.61 89.04 12.59
CA LEU A 1135 17.69 88.48 11.18
C LEU A 1135 17.76 86.92 10.94
N VAL A 1136 17.85 86.29 9.72
CA VAL A 1136 17.07 86.30 8.42
C VAL A 1136 17.54 85.18 7.41
N ILE A 1137 16.61 84.61 6.58
CA ILE A 1137 16.71 83.90 5.23
C ILE A 1137 17.83 82.84 4.92
N GLY A 1138 17.49 81.70 4.23
CA GLY A 1138 18.42 81.07 3.22
C GLY A 1138 18.34 79.58 2.76
N LEU A 1139 17.66 79.30 1.62
CA LEU A 1139 18.06 78.47 0.43
C LEU A 1139 18.56 76.97 0.42
N LEU A 1140 18.06 76.20 -0.60
CA LEU A 1140 18.69 75.09 -1.42
C LEU A 1140 19.03 73.68 -0.79
N VAL A 1141 19.22 72.54 -1.51
CA VAL A 1141 18.63 71.92 -2.77
C VAL A 1141 19.09 70.44 -2.98
N ALA A 1142 18.59 69.75 -4.05
CA ALA A 1142 19.00 68.42 -4.65
C ALA A 1142 18.40 67.11 -4.04
N ARG A 1143 17.97 66.05 -4.78
CA ARG A 1143 18.36 65.29 -6.03
C ARG A 1143 19.48 64.24 -5.82
N ARG A 1144 19.53 63.03 -6.44
CA ARG A 1144 18.83 62.28 -7.55
C ARG A 1144 18.84 60.76 -7.18
N LYS A 1145 17.93 59.86 -7.62
CA LYS A 1145 17.56 59.27 -8.95
C LYS A 1145 18.61 58.29 -9.57
N ARG A 1146 18.15 57.18 -10.18
CA ARG A 1146 18.92 55.98 -10.67
C ARG A 1146 18.76 55.75 -12.19
N GLY A 1147 19.71 55.05 -12.82
CA GLY A 1147 19.74 54.64 -14.25
C GLY A 1147 20.71 55.47 -15.12
N SER A 1148 21.32 54.98 -16.22
CA SER A 1148 21.30 53.64 -16.87
C SER A 1148 22.35 53.55 -18.01
N GLY A 1149 22.94 52.36 -18.28
CA GLY A 1149 23.91 52.10 -19.38
C GLY A 1149 25.35 52.56 -19.07
N GLU A 1150 26.44 52.06 -19.68
CA GLU A 1150 26.63 50.93 -20.64
C GLU A 1150 28.07 50.32 -20.44
N SER A 1151 28.47 49.35 -21.27
CA SER A 1151 29.74 48.57 -21.23
C SER A 1151 30.96 49.32 -21.83
N PRO A 1152 32.21 48.76 -21.96
CA PRO A 1152 32.70 47.41 -21.62
C PRO A 1152 34.11 47.30 -20.94
N SER A 1153 34.46 46.05 -20.56
CA SER A 1153 35.79 45.41 -20.51
C SER A 1153 37.08 46.22 -20.24
N SER A 1154 37.74 45.88 -19.12
CA SER A 1154 39.14 45.40 -19.10
C SER A 1154 39.36 44.47 -17.92
#